data_AF-G4HIL2-F1
#
_entry.id   AF-G4HIL2-F1
#
_cell.length_a   1.000
_cell.length_b   1.000
_cell.length_c   1.000
_cell.angle_alpha   90.00
_cell.angle_beta   90.00
_cell.angle_gamma   90.00
#
_symmetry.space_group_name_H-M   'P 1'
#
loop_
_entity.id
_entity.type
_entity.pdbx_description
1 polymer ?
#
loop_
_entity_poly.entity_id
_entity_poly.type
_entity_poly.pdbx_seq_one_letter_code
_entity_poly.pdbx_strand_id
1 'polypeptide(L)'
;MSNRKLYQRVLCMLLACTFFMPFFVVQQAAAAPPQVIIRDGKIQFEITSTAASTSIRYRTVGWVVTREQVCSTTSPKQCADPRSRPHALFMNQEVRQIGQHPDPPVPGQPLTSYYEIPEEIVTQRLWQAGMEGIQNNDDLYFYAVMVSVNADGSVRKGPFYTLSGIKQAEGWRFPDDLDDYFGLHIPYRSAEFPVDVIAKTVDGRVIDRPDVTFEKGKFEIGETINHEFPAVIEDNGKTYTIARSYISPKQDPSRKTWVQENPETNEKVRIRSFTVALGGTNLIAEYHEENTVKAIYMTEGGQVLKEVDKGEYATGDEVNHTFEAALTKDGQTYEIIRSYITNNNKPDEKLFIQEKGDSKLLDRSIFVGSGGSNFIGIYKGGNGGTDDETEPGAVKENEVMNPDASAVIQADTRGAERFDVLQGIPTSESLYVQANAKAYLYRNKFTEIKGTKTYPITVSRTYTLRWTEYVSGPPDSEGNPTRVPVSRSDTQTVTKSYTVERKYSYWLIDRLEVYGLQKAEVSNYALPSGQVTLKPNGYAQPRVSVSHDATHQAHIIDPVYQNVTLPGQTIQGGSSRPSVPNEDWTNAAEQAVGKIKVKNDSLIFNGQTIMDNRITEETAPPPREIPTPPEIGQNVLYSNGLLIDASKPNKAEQPSSGTIFYALIEGIGGGQNQSYPIDGINPVTVHTPVVNQASVSDDQAHNQKTLPTAGRAALILDRPFTVIIPTNGAHRDIKGYGNRDYGKYMRDKQVWFPFDVYKADRKTLIPKETWTSIPVGQIQTTFYLPVWVDEGNYDVLFRTIAENSPPSFTSQMNANLDLTHHVATQVVPVEVIGRVYDFRITDIADFNWETVFRRERGSATPTGNAYWVGTKGIDGAARGNQPPYVLPIRPGSHPDAGKKNVAVKTGYHIKFELKSMGNMFGSDDGIKITPTFYFVDSKGKNRQEVDLYYHSGNKRFIRIGSSADVERRHVTLDTRLRNMSQQELTNTASSLWSLNGASGNQQTFIQQFLKDAQQPVYVGGYDVMLLPPRLRTFIGSMEVPSGIDVSRAHASVQRWVGEYSLPAAPYVVPKGFNLAEYGRTNRLDDKSPIFLRDGYIIVNFNIETIRNQNVNQPHLQYIHAPLSNQWRREGFQHRFVDPYGATFSLQDGDMVFYHADLSSYDDFGTGGTH
;
A
#
# COMPACT_ATOMS: atom_id res chain seq x y z
N MET A 1 60.96 -52.75 -49.92
CA MET A 1 59.92 -52.25 -50.85
C MET A 1 58.65 -51.93 -50.07
N SER A 2 58.37 -50.62 -50.01
CA SER A 2 57.19 -49.85 -49.57
C SER A 2 55.96 -50.50 -48.91
N ASN A 3 55.72 -50.02 -47.68
CA ASN A 3 54.49 -50.03 -46.89
C ASN A 3 53.31 -49.28 -47.58
N ARG A 4 52.66 -49.89 -48.58
CA ARG A 4 51.48 -49.25 -49.21
C ARG A 4 50.23 -50.12 -49.37
N LYS A 5 50.25 -51.40 -48.99
CA LYS A 5 49.10 -52.31 -49.17
C LYS A 5 48.34 -52.69 -47.88
N LEU A 6 48.86 -52.35 -46.69
CA LEU A 6 48.19 -52.64 -45.42
C LEU A 6 47.23 -51.53 -44.94
N TYR A 7 47.43 -50.27 -45.39
CA TYR A 7 46.55 -49.14 -45.02
C TYR A 7 45.25 -49.05 -45.84
N GLN A 8 45.17 -49.70 -47.01
CA GLN A 8 44.02 -49.57 -47.92
C GLN A 8 42.85 -50.53 -47.61
N ARG A 9 43.07 -51.58 -46.80
CA ARG A 9 41.98 -52.49 -46.37
C ARG A 9 41.36 -52.13 -45.02
N VAL A 10 42.05 -51.34 -44.19
CA VAL A 10 41.52 -50.82 -42.92
C VAL A 10 40.64 -49.58 -43.13
N LEU A 11 40.84 -48.82 -44.22
CA LEU A 11 40.03 -47.62 -44.49
C LEU A 11 38.68 -47.90 -45.19
N CYS A 12 38.53 -49.01 -45.93
CA CYS A 12 37.27 -49.32 -46.62
C CYS A 12 36.22 -50.04 -45.74
N MET A 13 36.61 -50.67 -44.63
CA MET A 13 35.63 -51.22 -43.66
C MET A 13 35.11 -50.16 -42.66
N LEU A 14 35.81 -49.05 -42.50
CA LEU A 14 35.36 -47.90 -41.68
C LEU A 14 34.44 -46.92 -42.45
N LEU A 15 34.31 -47.08 -43.78
CA LEU A 15 33.47 -46.22 -44.64
C LEU A 15 32.16 -46.87 -45.08
N ALA A 16 31.91 -48.14 -44.71
CA ALA A 16 30.66 -48.85 -45.02
C ALA A 16 29.70 -48.99 -43.81
N CYS A 17 30.07 -48.49 -42.63
CA CYS A 17 29.25 -48.53 -41.41
C CYS A 17 28.58 -47.19 -41.05
N THR A 18 28.48 -46.24 -41.97
CA THR A 18 27.81 -44.94 -41.75
C THR A 18 26.66 -44.66 -42.71
N PHE A 19 26.06 -45.70 -43.31
CA PHE A 19 24.84 -45.60 -44.11
C PHE A 19 23.83 -46.62 -43.61
N PHE A 20 23.15 -46.31 -42.51
CA PHE A 20 21.77 -46.69 -42.13
C PHE A 20 21.54 -46.22 -40.67
N MET A 21 21.72 -44.92 -40.43
CA MET A 21 20.91 -44.26 -39.41
C MET A 21 19.54 -44.00 -40.05
N PRO A 22 18.41 -44.32 -39.39
CA PRO A 22 17.22 -43.54 -39.66
C PRO A 22 17.60 -42.10 -39.33
N PHE A 23 17.56 -41.22 -40.32
CA PHE A 23 17.53 -39.79 -40.08
C PHE A 23 16.33 -39.55 -39.17
N PHE A 24 16.56 -39.50 -37.85
CA PHE A 24 15.76 -38.65 -37.01
C PHE A 24 15.99 -37.27 -37.59
N VAL A 25 15.04 -36.82 -38.41
CA VAL A 25 14.73 -35.41 -38.49
C VAL A 25 14.48 -35.02 -37.03
N VAL A 26 15.52 -34.50 -36.38
CA VAL A 26 15.33 -33.66 -35.21
C VAL A 26 14.42 -32.58 -35.74
N GLN A 27 13.13 -32.68 -35.41
CA GLN A 27 12.22 -31.58 -35.57
C GLN A 27 12.79 -30.51 -34.64
N GLN A 28 13.64 -29.64 -35.20
CA GLN A 28 14.07 -28.43 -34.53
C GLN A 28 12.76 -27.72 -34.18
N ALA A 29 12.52 -27.50 -32.89
CA ALA A 29 11.46 -26.62 -32.44
C ALA A 29 11.70 -25.26 -33.13
N ALA A 30 10.87 -24.99 -34.14
CA ALA A 30 10.84 -23.70 -34.81
C ALA A 30 10.51 -22.63 -33.77
N ALA A 31 11.13 -21.46 -33.88
CA ALA A 31 10.75 -20.31 -33.07
C ALA A 31 9.25 -20.06 -33.25
N ALA A 32 8.52 -19.92 -32.14
CA ALA A 32 7.11 -19.53 -32.21
C ALA A 32 7.01 -18.03 -32.53
N PRO A 33 6.00 -17.59 -33.30
CA PRO A 33 5.71 -16.17 -33.49
C PRO A 33 5.54 -15.48 -32.12
N PRO A 34 6.01 -14.23 -31.96
CA PRO A 34 5.82 -13.48 -30.73
C PRO A 34 4.31 -13.32 -30.44
N GLN A 35 3.88 -13.62 -29.22
CA GLN A 35 2.52 -13.28 -28.78
C GLN A 35 2.53 -11.88 -28.21
N VAL A 36 1.65 -11.01 -28.70
CA VAL A 36 1.48 -9.65 -28.20
C VAL A 36 0.05 -9.52 -27.70
N ILE A 37 -0.10 -9.08 -26.46
CA ILE A 37 -1.41 -8.92 -25.82
C ILE A 37 -1.48 -7.53 -25.22
N ILE A 38 -2.58 -6.82 -25.47
CA ILE A 38 -2.90 -5.58 -24.77
C ILE A 38 -3.98 -5.88 -23.73
N ARG A 39 -3.75 -5.54 -22.46
CA ARG A 39 -4.72 -5.66 -21.37
C ARG A 39 -4.63 -4.42 -20.49
N ASP A 40 -5.77 -3.79 -20.23
CA ASP A 40 -5.88 -2.57 -19.42
C ASP A 40 -4.85 -1.50 -19.83
N GLY A 41 -4.71 -1.27 -21.15
CA GLY A 41 -3.74 -0.33 -21.74
C GLY A 41 -2.26 -0.73 -21.68
N LYS A 42 -1.90 -1.83 -21.00
CA LYS A 42 -0.53 -2.38 -20.96
C LYS A 42 -0.26 -3.26 -22.16
N ILE A 43 0.97 -3.25 -22.68
CA ILE A 43 1.38 -4.15 -23.76
C ILE A 43 2.30 -5.22 -23.19
N GLN A 44 1.95 -6.49 -23.40
CA GLN A 44 2.73 -7.64 -22.97
C GLN A 44 3.22 -8.43 -24.18
N PHE A 45 4.47 -8.87 -24.13
CA PHE A 45 5.12 -9.67 -25.17
C PHE A 45 5.61 -10.99 -24.59
N GLU A 46 5.32 -12.08 -25.29
CA GLU A 46 5.91 -13.40 -25.04
C GLU A 46 6.77 -13.78 -26.25
N ILE A 47 8.08 -13.87 -26.04
CA ILE A 47 9.05 -14.15 -27.10
C ILE A 47 9.77 -15.46 -26.77
N THR A 48 9.52 -16.50 -27.57
CA THR A 48 10.19 -17.79 -27.43
C THR A 48 11.34 -17.89 -28.41
N SER A 49 12.56 -18.07 -27.89
CA SER A 49 13.79 -18.21 -28.67
C SER A 49 14.48 -19.54 -28.36
N THR A 50 14.96 -20.24 -29.38
CA THR A 50 15.74 -21.48 -29.19
C THR A 50 17.22 -21.12 -29.06
N ALA A 51 17.90 -21.60 -28.02
CA ALA A 51 19.33 -21.35 -27.82
C ALA A 51 20.18 -21.96 -28.97
N ALA A 52 20.58 -21.13 -29.94
CA ALA A 52 21.24 -21.59 -31.16
C ALA A 52 22.72 -22.00 -30.97
N SER A 53 23.15 -23.03 -31.71
CA SER A 53 24.52 -23.58 -31.74
C SER A 53 25.49 -22.87 -32.71
N THR A 54 25.17 -21.67 -33.18
CA THR A 54 26.00 -20.83 -34.07
C THR A 54 26.19 -19.41 -33.50
N SER A 55 27.23 -18.71 -33.98
CA SER A 55 27.81 -17.51 -33.32
C SER A 55 27.13 -16.16 -33.58
N ILE A 56 26.10 -16.07 -34.44
CA ILE A 56 25.39 -14.81 -34.78
C ILE A 56 23.87 -15.04 -34.64
N ARG A 57 23.18 -14.11 -33.97
CA ARG A 57 21.72 -14.18 -33.66
C ARG A 57 21.06 -12.82 -33.90
N TYR A 58 19.72 -12.76 -33.95
CA TYR A 58 18.97 -11.52 -33.87
C TYR A 58 18.35 -11.35 -32.48
N ARG A 59 18.14 -10.10 -32.05
CA ARG A 59 17.45 -9.76 -30.80
C ARG A 59 16.48 -8.61 -31.06
N THR A 60 15.23 -8.77 -30.62
CA THR A 60 14.25 -7.68 -30.58
C THR A 60 14.64 -6.71 -29.47
N VAL A 61 14.72 -5.42 -29.81
CA VAL A 61 15.16 -4.34 -28.91
C VAL A 61 14.14 -3.21 -28.77
N GLY A 62 12.98 -3.38 -29.39
CA GLY A 62 11.92 -2.41 -29.40
C GLY A 62 10.83 -2.75 -30.40
N TRP A 63 9.82 -1.89 -30.46
CA TRP A 63 8.67 -2.01 -31.33
C TRP A 63 8.27 -0.64 -31.87
N VAL A 64 8.02 -0.57 -33.18
CA VAL A 64 7.27 0.53 -33.81
C VAL A 64 5.81 0.10 -33.85
N VAL A 65 4.91 0.98 -33.42
CA VAL A 65 3.47 0.73 -33.39
C VAL A 65 2.77 1.80 -34.22
N THR A 66 1.90 1.38 -35.13
CA THR A 66 1.13 2.27 -36.03
C THR A 66 -0.35 1.89 -36.01
N ARG A 67 -1.23 2.82 -36.40
CA ARG A 67 -2.66 2.54 -36.67
C ARG A 67 -2.91 1.99 -38.08
N GLU A 68 -1.95 2.14 -38.99
CA GLU A 68 -2.06 1.75 -40.39
C GLU A 68 -1.11 0.59 -40.70
N GLN A 69 -1.59 -0.42 -41.43
CA GLN A 69 -0.77 -1.53 -41.90
C GLN A 69 0.16 -1.08 -43.03
N VAL A 70 1.46 -1.35 -42.90
CA VAL A 70 2.48 -1.03 -43.93
C VAL A 70 3.14 -2.27 -44.53
N CYS A 71 2.68 -3.47 -44.17
CA CYS A 71 3.11 -4.75 -44.75
C CYS A 71 2.07 -5.31 -45.73
N SER A 72 2.53 -6.05 -46.75
CA SER A 72 1.67 -6.87 -47.61
C SER A 72 1.11 -8.07 -46.84
N THR A 73 -0.05 -8.57 -47.29
CA THR A 73 -0.68 -9.81 -46.76
C THR A 73 -0.17 -11.09 -47.46
N THR A 74 0.80 -10.95 -48.35
CA THR A 74 1.41 -12.05 -49.14
C THR A 74 2.70 -12.56 -48.49
N SER A 75 3.04 -13.83 -48.71
CA SER A 75 4.33 -14.42 -48.34
C SER A 75 5.24 -14.55 -49.57
N PRO A 76 6.52 -14.13 -49.52
CA PRO A 76 7.20 -13.48 -48.39
C PRO A 76 6.70 -12.04 -48.17
N LYS A 77 6.65 -11.62 -46.91
CA LYS A 77 6.07 -10.35 -46.48
C LYS A 77 6.93 -9.18 -46.97
N GLN A 78 6.30 -8.18 -47.60
CA GLN A 78 6.96 -6.94 -48.02
C GLN A 78 6.41 -5.79 -47.19
N CYS A 79 7.28 -5.08 -46.46
CA CYS A 79 6.89 -3.97 -45.61
C CYS A 79 7.60 -2.68 -46.03
N ALA A 80 6.85 -1.57 -46.12
CA ALA A 80 7.44 -0.23 -46.11
C ALA A 80 8.02 0.08 -44.72
N ASP A 81 8.78 1.17 -44.60
CA ASP A 81 9.28 1.61 -43.29
C ASP A 81 8.09 2.00 -42.38
N PRO A 82 7.86 1.33 -41.25
CA PRO A 82 6.73 1.62 -40.37
C PRO A 82 6.79 3.04 -39.78
N ARG A 83 7.97 3.67 -39.77
CA ARG A 83 8.14 5.05 -39.30
C ARG A 83 7.69 6.11 -40.31
N SER A 84 7.32 5.69 -41.53
CA SER A 84 6.74 6.58 -42.55
C SER A 84 5.31 7.03 -42.22
N ARG A 85 4.68 6.42 -41.21
CA ARG A 85 3.36 6.77 -40.67
C ARG A 85 3.51 7.39 -39.28
N PRO A 86 2.47 8.09 -38.75
CA PRO A 86 2.41 8.40 -37.33
C PRO A 86 2.61 7.13 -36.50
N HIS A 87 3.59 7.14 -35.60
CA HIS A 87 4.06 5.93 -34.94
C HIS A 87 4.50 6.18 -33.51
N ALA A 88 4.18 5.24 -32.62
CA ALA A 88 4.77 5.14 -31.30
C ALA A 88 6.01 4.23 -31.38
N LEU A 89 7.11 4.64 -30.75
CA LEU A 89 8.34 3.87 -30.68
C LEU A 89 8.62 3.50 -29.22
N PHE A 90 8.76 2.20 -28.97
CA PHE A 90 9.10 1.64 -27.67
C PHE A 90 10.46 0.96 -27.77
N MET A 91 11.44 1.33 -26.94
CA MET A 91 12.80 0.77 -26.99
C MET A 91 13.19 0.13 -25.64
N ASN A 92 14.28 -0.66 -25.64
CA ASN A 92 14.82 -1.49 -24.55
C ASN A 92 14.85 -0.94 -23.10
N GLN A 93 14.65 0.34 -22.85
CA GLN A 93 14.54 0.89 -21.48
C GLN A 93 13.09 0.89 -20.96
N GLU A 94 12.12 0.80 -21.86
CA GLU A 94 10.68 0.90 -21.58
C GLU A 94 9.98 -0.46 -21.67
N VAL A 95 10.57 -1.38 -22.43
CA VAL A 95 10.14 -2.78 -22.55
C VAL A 95 10.83 -3.60 -21.46
N ARG A 96 10.19 -3.76 -20.31
CA ARG A 96 10.78 -4.40 -19.13
C ARG A 96 10.61 -5.92 -19.22
N GLN A 97 11.69 -6.68 -19.09
CA GLN A 97 11.57 -8.12 -18.90
C GLN A 97 11.00 -8.39 -17.51
N ILE A 98 9.80 -8.97 -17.46
CA ILE A 98 9.08 -9.29 -16.21
C ILE A 98 9.27 -10.75 -15.80
N GLY A 99 9.83 -11.58 -16.68
CA GLY A 99 10.16 -12.97 -16.37
C GLY A 99 10.75 -13.72 -17.57
N GLN A 100 11.12 -14.97 -17.32
CA GLN A 100 11.50 -15.93 -18.36
C GLN A 100 11.20 -17.37 -17.93
N HIS A 101 11.09 -18.27 -18.89
CA HIS A 101 10.96 -19.70 -18.65
C HIS A 101 11.80 -20.49 -19.67
N PRO A 102 12.68 -21.41 -19.23
CA PRO A 102 13.07 -21.66 -17.85
C PRO A 102 13.93 -20.53 -17.25
N ASP A 103 13.84 -20.31 -15.94
CA ASP A 103 14.69 -19.39 -15.17
C ASP A 103 15.36 -20.16 -14.00
N PRO A 104 16.68 -20.42 -14.04
CA PRO A 104 17.65 -19.93 -15.02
C PRO A 104 17.55 -20.64 -16.39
N PRO A 105 18.02 -19.99 -17.47
CA PRO A 105 17.95 -20.53 -18.83
C PRO A 105 18.75 -21.83 -18.97
N VAL A 106 18.16 -22.84 -19.65
CA VAL A 106 18.81 -24.15 -19.89
C VAL A 106 19.40 -24.18 -21.30
N PRO A 107 20.72 -24.45 -21.46
CA PRO A 107 21.36 -24.55 -22.77
C PRO A 107 20.68 -25.59 -23.67
N GLY A 108 20.29 -25.20 -24.88
CA GLY A 108 19.68 -26.07 -25.89
C GLY A 108 18.17 -26.27 -25.80
N GLN A 109 17.50 -25.68 -24.80
CA GLN A 109 16.04 -25.65 -24.69
C GLN A 109 15.45 -24.33 -25.21
N PRO A 110 14.17 -24.28 -25.63
CA PRO A 110 13.46 -23.03 -25.86
C PRO A 110 13.44 -22.17 -24.59
N LEU A 111 13.79 -20.89 -24.71
CA LEU A 111 13.70 -19.87 -23.68
C LEU A 111 12.60 -18.89 -24.07
N THR A 112 11.55 -18.85 -23.29
CA THR A 112 10.46 -17.87 -23.41
C THR A 112 10.73 -16.71 -22.47
N SER A 113 10.79 -15.49 -23.00
CA SER A 113 10.95 -14.26 -22.21
C SER A 113 9.67 -13.45 -22.25
N TYR A 114 9.25 -12.98 -21.07
CA TYR A 114 8.06 -12.15 -20.89
C TYR A 114 8.47 -10.70 -20.73
N TYR A 115 7.91 -9.82 -21.54
CA TYR A 115 8.14 -8.38 -21.47
C TYR A 115 6.84 -7.61 -21.27
N GLU A 116 6.92 -6.47 -20.58
CA GLU A 116 5.78 -5.57 -20.37
C GLU A 116 6.19 -4.12 -20.64
N ILE A 117 5.29 -3.38 -21.29
CA ILE A 117 5.30 -1.90 -21.34
C ILE A 117 4.14 -1.42 -20.46
N PRO A 118 4.43 -0.67 -19.38
CA PRO A 118 3.39 -0.12 -18.49
C PRO A 118 2.43 0.81 -19.24
N GLU A 119 1.16 0.81 -18.82
CA GLU A 119 0.08 1.61 -19.41
C GLU A 119 0.46 3.10 -19.54
N GLU A 120 1.05 3.71 -18.51
CA GLU A 120 1.47 5.12 -18.53
C GLU A 120 2.41 5.43 -19.71
N ILE A 121 3.36 4.54 -19.99
CA ILE A 121 4.29 4.69 -21.11
C ILE A 121 3.57 4.49 -22.44
N VAL A 122 2.65 3.51 -22.52
CA VAL A 122 1.82 3.28 -23.72
C VAL A 122 1.01 4.53 -24.04
N THR A 123 0.29 5.07 -23.06
CA THR A 123 -0.54 6.26 -23.17
C THR A 123 0.28 7.48 -23.61
N GLN A 124 1.42 7.72 -22.97
CA GLN A 124 2.31 8.83 -23.33
C GLN A 124 2.82 8.71 -24.77
N ARG A 125 3.27 7.52 -25.17
CA ARG A 125 3.87 7.30 -26.50
C ARG A 125 2.84 7.35 -27.62
N LEU A 126 1.64 6.80 -27.41
CA LEU A 126 0.54 6.92 -28.36
C LEU A 126 0.08 8.38 -28.50
N TRP A 127 -0.01 9.13 -27.40
CA TRP A 127 -0.32 10.57 -27.44
C TRP A 127 0.71 11.36 -28.25
N GLN A 128 2.01 11.21 -27.95
CA GLN A 128 3.09 11.89 -28.68
C GLN A 128 3.15 11.50 -30.17
N ALA A 129 2.69 10.30 -30.51
CA ALA A 129 2.61 9.83 -31.87
C ALA A 129 1.43 10.43 -32.67
N GLY A 130 0.62 11.31 -32.07
CA GLY A 130 -0.57 11.88 -32.69
C GLY A 130 -1.73 10.90 -32.79
N MET A 131 -1.78 9.89 -31.90
CA MET A 131 -2.83 8.88 -31.85
C MET A 131 -3.85 9.17 -30.74
N GLU A 132 -4.05 10.43 -30.36
CA GLU A 132 -4.97 10.79 -29.26
C GLU A 132 -6.44 10.37 -29.49
N GLY A 133 -6.84 10.17 -30.75
CA GLY A 133 -8.17 9.71 -31.14
C GLY A 133 -8.32 8.19 -31.29
N ILE A 134 -7.44 7.39 -30.68
CA ILE A 134 -7.62 5.93 -30.61
C ILE A 134 -8.86 5.58 -29.77
N GLN A 135 -9.59 4.53 -30.12
CA GLN A 135 -10.74 4.01 -29.39
C GLN A 135 -10.48 2.59 -28.88
N ASN A 136 -11.26 2.13 -27.88
CA ASN A 136 -11.22 0.72 -27.48
C ASN A 136 -11.58 -0.16 -28.69
N ASN A 137 -10.82 -1.23 -28.92
CA ASN A 137 -10.86 -2.11 -30.10
C ASN A 137 -10.30 -1.55 -31.42
N ASP A 138 -9.73 -0.33 -31.46
CA ASP A 138 -9.05 0.13 -32.67
C ASP A 138 -7.83 -0.74 -33.00
N ASP A 139 -7.55 -0.89 -34.30
CA ASP A 139 -6.45 -1.70 -34.79
C ASP A 139 -5.09 -1.03 -34.58
N LEU A 140 -4.14 -1.78 -34.00
CA LEU A 140 -2.73 -1.42 -33.95
C LEU A 140 -1.89 -2.47 -34.69
N TYR A 141 -0.82 -2.01 -35.33
CA TYR A 141 0.12 -2.84 -36.06
C TYR A 141 1.51 -2.70 -35.47
N PHE A 142 2.11 -3.82 -35.06
CA PHE A 142 3.41 -3.86 -34.40
C PHE A 142 4.51 -4.34 -35.35
N TYR A 143 5.66 -3.67 -35.29
CA TYR A 143 6.84 -3.98 -36.10
C TYR A 143 8.07 -4.00 -35.21
N ALA A 144 8.73 -5.14 -35.13
CA ALA A 144 9.90 -5.30 -34.27
C ALA A 144 11.07 -4.41 -34.73
N VAL A 145 11.74 -3.78 -33.77
CA VAL A 145 13.06 -3.17 -33.95
C VAL A 145 14.09 -4.20 -33.54
N MET A 146 15.02 -4.56 -34.42
CA MET A 146 15.94 -5.67 -34.19
C MET A 146 17.40 -5.29 -34.34
N VAL A 147 18.28 -5.99 -33.64
CA VAL A 147 19.74 -5.92 -33.82
C VAL A 147 20.29 -7.31 -34.12
N SER A 148 21.36 -7.36 -34.90
CA SER A 148 22.24 -8.55 -35.01
C SER A 148 23.19 -8.56 -33.81
N VAL A 149 23.36 -9.70 -33.15
CA VAL A 149 24.23 -9.89 -31.98
C VAL A 149 25.18 -11.07 -32.16
N ASN A 150 26.35 -10.97 -31.54
CA ASN A 150 27.28 -12.09 -31.41
C ASN A 150 26.78 -13.09 -30.34
N ALA A 151 27.44 -14.26 -30.24
CA ALA A 151 27.13 -15.29 -29.23
C ALA A 151 27.21 -14.77 -27.78
N ASP A 152 28.06 -13.77 -27.52
CA ASP A 152 28.21 -13.11 -26.22
C ASP A 152 27.13 -12.04 -25.94
N GLY A 153 26.19 -11.84 -26.87
CA GLY A 153 25.11 -10.85 -26.75
C GLY A 153 25.49 -9.42 -27.14
N SER A 154 26.75 -9.17 -27.54
CA SER A 154 27.19 -7.86 -28.03
C SER A 154 26.54 -7.52 -29.37
N VAL A 155 26.08 -6.27 -29.52
CA VAL A 155 25.45 -5.81 -30.76
C VAL A 155 26.48 -5.68 -31.86
N ARG A 156 26.21 -6.34 -32.99
CA ARG A 156 27.06 -6.36 -34.18
C ARG A 156 26.60 -5.34 -35.23
N LYS A 157 25.29 -5.32 -35.54
CA LYS A 157 24.67 -4.37 -36.50
C LYS A 157 23.24 -4.01 -36.07
N GLY A 158 22.77 -2.83 -36.45
CA GLY A 158 21.43 -2.31 -36.11
C GLY A 158 21.51 -1.08 -35.19
N PRO A 159 20.37 -0.60 -34.64
CA PRO A 159 19.02 -1.17 -34.77
C PRO A 159 18.44 -1.02 -36.18
N PHE A 160 17.78 -2.07 -36.64
CA PHE A 160 17.03 -2.11 -37.88
C PHE A 160 15.55 -1.94 -37.59
N TYR A 161 14.92 -0.98 -38.27
CA TYR A 161 13.51 -0.62 -38.11
C TYR A 161 12.63 -1.18 -39.23
N THR A 162 13.24 -1.85 -40.22
CA THR A 162 12.54 -2.38 -41.40
C THR A 162 12.86 -3.86 -41.58
N LEU A 163 11.87 -4.62 -42.09
CA LEU A 163 12.01 -6.05 -42.37
C LEU A 163 13.14 -6.31 -43.40
N SER A 164 13.22 -5.50 -44.45
CA SER A 164 14.29 -5.58 -45.44
C SER A 164 15.67 -5.31 -44.84
N GLY A 165 15.77 -4.36 -43.90
CA GLY A 165 16.99 -4.01 -43.21
C GLY A 165 17.54 -5.17 -42.39
N ILE A 166 16.69 -5.83 -41.59
CA ILE A 166 17.14 -7.00 -40.81
C ILE A 166 17.41 -8.21 -41.71
N LYS A 167 16.58 -8.50 -42.74
CA LYS A 167 16.82 -9.63 -43.67
C LYS A 167 18.16 -9.52 -44.41
N GLN A 168 18.60 -8.31 -44.75
CA GLN A 168 19.88 -8.05 -45.43
C GLN A 168 21.06 -7.88 -44.47
N ALA A 169 20.81 -7.82 -43.16
CA ALA A 169 21.85 -7.53 -42.17
C ALA A 169 22.90 -8.64 -42.09
N GLU A 170 22.50 -9.91 -42.20
CA GLU A 170 23.36 -11.09 -42.16
C GLU A 170 22.82 -12.18 -43.10
N GLY A 171 23.64 -13.19 -43.42
CA GLY A 171 23.18 -14.38 -44.15
C GLY A 171 22.36 -15.32 -43.27
N TRP A 172 21.14 -14.92 -42.90
CA TRP A 172 20.26 -15.72 -42.05
C TRP A 172 19.95 -17.07 -42.69
N ARG A 173 19.92 -18.13 -41.87
CA ARG A 173 19.59 -19.49 -42.33
C ARG A 173 18.14 -19.58 -42.83
N PHE A 174 17.23 -18.86 -42.19
CA PHE A 174 15.81 -18.77 -42.50
C PHE A 174 15.37 -17.31 -42.40
N PRO A 175 15.63 -16.47 -43.44
CA PRO A 175 15.31 -15.05 -43.37
C PRO A 175 13.80 -14.77 -43.30
N ASP A 176 12.95 -15.71 -43.75
CA ASP A 176 11.50 -15.55 -43.74
C ASP A 176 10.87 -15.73 -42.35
N ASP A 177 11.56 -16.36 -41.38
CA ASP A 177 11.13 -16.42 -39.96
C ASP A 177 10.99 -15.00 -39.35
N LEU A 178 11.63 -14.00 -39.95
CA LEU A 178 11.54 -12.60 -39.53
C LEU A 178 10.20 -11.95 -39.92
N ASP A 179 9.45 -12.55 -40.85
CA ASP A 179 8.13 -12.03 -41.28
C ASP A 179 7.11 -12.07 -40.14
N ASP A 180 7.27 -13.00 -39.21
CA ASP A 180 6.40 -13.19 -38.04
C ASP A 180 6.54 -12.07 -37.00
N TYR A 181 7.51 -11.18 -37.13
CA TYR A 181 7.76 -10.08 -36.20
C TYR A 181 7.36 -8.70 -36.74
N PHE A 182 6.83 -8.63 -37.96
CA PHE A 182 6.46 -7.38 -38.64
C PHE A 182 4.99 -7.39 -39.08
N GLY A 183 4.27 -6.31 -38.81
CA GLY A 183 2.86 -6.17 -39.19
C GLY A 183 1.94 -7.09 -38.37
N LEU A 184 2.20 -7.22 -37.07
CA LEU A 184 1.34 -7.95 -36.15
C LEU A 184 0.09 -7.10 -35.86
N HIS A 185 -1.09 -7.59 -36.24
CA HIS A 185 -2.37 -6.93 -35.99
C HIS A 185 -2.86 -7.24 -34.58
N ILE A 186 -2.96 -6.21 -33.74
CA ILE A 186 -3.34 -6.32 -32.34
C ILE A 186 -4.43 -5.28 -32.06
N PRO A 187 -5.63 -5.68 -31.63
CA PRO A 187 -6.67 -4.72 -31.28
C PRO A 187 -6.33 -4.06 -29.93
N TYR A 188 -6.45 -2.74 -29.87
CA TYR A 188 -6.22 -1.98 -28.65
C TYR A 188 -7.26 -2.35 -27.59
N ARG A 189 -6.80 -2.57 -26.35
CA ARG A 189 -7.64 -2.81 -25.18
C ARG A 189 -7.37 -1.70 -24.18
N SER A 190 -8.34 -0.81 -24.05
CA SER A 190 -8.19 0.43 -23.29
C SER A 190 -8.01 0.17 -21.79
N ALA A 191 -7.32 1.08 -21.11
CA ALA A 191 -7.43 1.21 -19.65
C ALA A 191 -8.64 2.09 -19.30
N GLU A 192 -9.06 2.08 -18.04
CA GLU A 192 -10.02 3.06 -17.54
C GLU A 192 -9.31 4.36 -17.17
N PHE A 193 -9.65 5.45 -17.85
CA PHE A 193 -9.05 6.76 -17.63
C PHE A 193 -9.96 7.67 -16.81
N PRO A 194 -9.38 8.52 -15.93
CA PRO A 194 -10.16 9.38 -15.05
C PRO A 194 -10.84 10.51 -15.82
N VAL A 195 -12.10 10.79 -15.45
CA VAL A 195 -12.85 11.96 -15.87
C VAL A 195 -13.12 12.85 -14.66
N ASP A 196 -12.59 14.06 -14.68
CA ASP A 196 -12.84 15.06 -13.63
C ASP A 196 -13.88 16.05 -14.11
N VAL A 197 -14.83 16.37 -13.24
CA VAL A 197 -15.70 17.55 -13.39
C VAL A 197 -15.09 18.64 -12.53
N ILE A 198 -14.88 19.83 -13.12
CA ILE A 198 -14.22 20.94 -12.43
C ILE A 198 -15.05 22.21 -12.63
N ALA A 199 -15.58 22.74 -11.53
CA ALA A 199 -16.13 24.09 -11.49
C ALA A 199 -15.03 25.06 -11.05
N LYS A 200 -14.86 26.15 -11.79
CA LYS A 200 -13.94 27.23 -11.43
C LYS A 200 -14.54 28.57 -11.80
N THR A 201 -14.00 29.65 -11.25
CA THR A 201 -14.36 31.01 -11.66
C THR A 201 -13.69 31.38 -12.98
N VAL A 202 -14.22 32.39 -13.69
CA VAL A 202 -13.64 32.86 -14.97
C VAL A 202 -12.20 33.37 -14.88
N ASP A 203 -11.77 33.84 -13.70
CA ASP A 203 -10.39 34.24 -13.37
C ASP A 203 -9.49 33.05 -12.97
N GLY A 204 -10.04 31.84 -12.89
CA GLY A 204 -9.29 30.59 -12.78
C GLY A 204 -9.25 29.94 -11.39
N ARG A 205 -9.89 30.52 -10.37
CA ARG A 205 -9.99 29.91 -9.03
C ARG A 205 -10.93 28.72 -9.05
N VAL A 206 -10.43 27.53 -8.69
CA VAL A 206 -11.26 26.32 -8.59
C VAL A 206 -12.23 26.45 -7.41
N ILE A 207 -13.50 26.10 -7.63
CA ILE A 207 -14.54 26.04 -6.61
C ILE A 207 -14.49 24.62 -6.01
N ASP A 208 -13.86 24.48 -4.85
CA ASP A 208 -13.59 23.18 -4.20
C ASP A 208 -14.80 22.67 -3.41
N ARG A 209 -15.87 22.36 -4.15
CA ARG A 209 -17.12 21.80 -3.64
C ARG A 209 -17.36 20.42 -4.25
N PRO A 210 -17.56 19.36 -3.43
CA PRO A 210 -17.60 17.98 -3.93
C PRO A 210 -18.81 17.68 -4.83
N ASP A 211 -19.83 18.53 -4.85
CA ASP A 211 -21.01 18.39 -5.72
C ASP A 211 -20.83 18.99 -7.12
N VAL A 212 -19.78 19.78 -7.35
CA VAL A 212 -19.51 20.48 -8.64
C VAL A 212 -18.08 20.34 -9.13
N THR A 213 -17.15 19.99 -8.24
CA THR A 213 -15.75 19.65 -8.56
C THR A 213 -15.43 18.29 -7.93
N PHE A 214 -15.34 17.24 -8.76
CA PHE A 214 -15.14 15.86 -8.32
C PHE A 214 -14.64 14.95 -9.44
N GLU A 215 -14.02 13.82 -9.07
CA GLU A 215 -13.75 12.72 -9.99
C GLU A 215 -15.08 12.02 -10.31
N LYS A 216 -15.54 12.12 -11.55
CA LYS A 216 -16.80 11.51 -11.99
C LYS A 216 -16.70 9.98 -12.05
N GLY A 217 -15.50 9.48 -12.29
CA GLY A 217 -15.20 8.06 -12.40
C GLY A 217 -14.07 7.80 -13.39
N LYS A 218 -13.79 6.53 -13.61
CA LYS A 218 -12.84 6.05 -14.61
C LYS A 218 -13.60 5.26 -15.66
N PHE A 219 -13.25 5.50 -16.93
CA PHE A 219 -14.03 5.05 -18.07
C PHE A 219 -13.09 4.67 -19.21
N GLU A 220 -13.50 3.70 -20.03
CA GLU A 220 -12.69 3.30 -21.19
C GLU A 220 -12.68 4.41 -22.25
N ILE A 221 -11.62 4.45 -23.07
CA ILE A 221 -11.57 5.41 -24.19
C ILE A 221 -12.72 5.14 -25.18
N GLY A 222 -13.41 6.21 -25.57
CA GLY A 222 -14.55 6.16 -26.47
C GLY A 222 -15.90 5.99 -25.76
N GLU A 223 -15.91 5.72 -24.45
CA GLU A 223 -17.14 5.69 -23.67
C GLU A 223 -17.80 7.08 -23.63
N THR A 224 -19.11 7.14 -23.86
CA THR A 224 -19.86 8.40 -23.89
C THR A 224 -20.31 8.79 -22.49
N ILE A 225 -19.85 9.94 -22.03
CA ILE A 225 -20.13 10.49 -20.72
C ILE A 225 -21.10 11.66 -20.85
N ASN A 226 -22.18 11.61 -20.07
CA ASN A 226 -23.16 12.69 -19.96
C ASN A 226 -23.01 13.39 -18.60
N HIS A 227 -22.99 14.72 -18.59
CA HIS A 227 -22.98 15.53 -17.37
C HIS A 227 -23.79 16.81 -17.56
N GLU A 228 -24.45 17.27 -16.50
CA GLU A 228 -25.14 18.55 -16.47
C GLU A 228 -24.54 19.40 -15.36
N PHE A 229 -24.02 20.57 -15.72
CA PHE A 229 -23.55 21.56 -14.75
C PHE A 229 -24.74 22.34 -14.13
N PRO A 230 -24.67 22.68 -12.84
CA PRO A 230 -25.65 23.59 -12.25
C PRO A 230 -25.54 24.97 -12.91
N ALA A 231 -26.69 25.61 -13.14
CA ALA A 231 -26.74 26.97 -13.69
C ALA A 231 -26.18 27.99 -12.69
N VAL A 232 -26.41 27.75 -11.40
CA VAL A 232 -26.03 28.62 -10.28
C VAL A 232 -25.35 27.78 -9.18
N ILE A 233 -24.28 28.28 -8.60
CA ILE A 233 -23.56 27.69 -7.46
C ILE A 233 -23.50 28.72 -6.33
N GLU A 234 -23.73 28.30 -5.09
CA GLU A 234 -23.51 29.13 -3.90
C GLU A 234 -22.27 28.64 -3.13
N ASP A 235 -21.16 29.37 -3.15
CA ASP A 235 -19.95 28.97 -2.42
C ASP A 235 -19.52 30.05 -1.44
N ASN A 236 -19.29 29.68 -0.18
CA ASN A 236 -18.88 30.60 0.89
C ASN A 236 -19.77 31.86 1.03
N GLY A 237 -21.08 31.69 0.84
CA GLY A 237 -22.06 32.79 0.94
C GLY A 237 -22.10 33.72 -0.28
N LYS A 238 -21.46 33.33 -1.39
CA LYS A 238 -21.46 34.07 -2.66
C LYS A 238 -22.15 33.27 -3.75
N THR A 239 -22.81 33.97 -4.66
CA THR A 239 -23.54 33.37 -5.78
C THR A 239 -22.71 33.41 -7.05
N TYR A 240 -22.71 32.32 -7.80
CA TYR A 240 -21.96 32.15 -9.03
C TYR A 240 -22.85 31.63 -10.16
N THR A 241 -22.83 32.28 -11.33
CA THR A 241 -23.62 31.87 -12.51
C THR A 241 -22.71 31.30 -13.61
N ILE A 242 -23.13 30.20 -14.26
CA ILE A 242 -22.28 29.54 -15.26
C ILE A 242 -22.06 30.45 -16.48
N ALA A 243 -20.80 30.66 -16.86
CA ALA A 243 -20.43 31.48 -18.02
C ALA A 243 -20.27 30.63 -19.28
N ARG A 244 -19.52 29.52 -19.15
CA ARG A 244 -19.13 28.64 -20.25
C ARG A 244 -18.66 27.29 -19.75
N SER A 245 -18.60 26.31 -20.63
CA SER A 245 -17.98 25.02 -20.36
C SER A 245 -17.19 24.46 -21.54
N TYR A 246 -16.18 23.64 -21.27
CA TYR A 246 -15.33 23.03 -22.29
C TYR A 246 -14.71 21.72 -21.81
N ILE A 247 -14.09 21.00 -22.73
CA ILE A 247 -13.41 19.74 -22.49
C ILE A 247 -11.91 19.96 -22.66
N SER A 248 -11.12 19.45 -21.73
CA SER A 248 -9.67 19.52 -21.76
C SER A 248 -9.08 18.13 -21.53
N PRO A 249 -8.27 17.58 -22.46
CA PRO A 249 -7.57 16.32 -22.23
C PRO A 249 -6.57 16.46 -21.07
N LYS A 250 -6.49 15.47 -20.19
CA LYS A 250 -5.54 15.52 -19.06
C LYS A 250 -4.07 15.57 -19.50
N GLN A 251 -3.77 15.05 -20.69
CA GLN A 251 -2.42 15.08 -21.28
C GLN A 251 -2.02 16.45 -21.86
N ASP A 252 -2.99 17.35 -22.06
CA ASP A 252 -2.74 18.74 -22.47
C ASP A 252 -3.79 19.67 -21.83
N PRO A 253 -3.65 19.99 -20.53
CA PRO A 253 -4.62 20.80 -19.79
C PRO A 253 -4.79 22.23 -20.34
N SER A 254 -3.87 22.68 -21.20
CA SER A 254 -3.95 23.99 -21.86
C SER A 254 -4.96 24.00 -23.01
N ARG A 255 -5.24 22.82 -23.59
CA ARG A 255 -6.12 22.68 -24.74
C ARG A 255 -7.58 22.74 -24.30
N LYS A 256 -8.29 23.77 -24.77
CA LYS A 256 -9.73 23.91 -24.60
C LYS A 256 -10.43 23.45 -25.88
N THR A 257 -11.12 22.32 -25.81
CA THR A 257 -11.88 21.75 -26.93
C THR A 257 -13.37 21.86 -26.67
N TRP A 258 -14.16 21.99 -27.74
CA TRP A 258 -15.63 22.02 -27.68
C TRP A 258 -16.19 23.06 -26.71
N VAL A 259 -15.65 24.28 -26.72
CA VAL A 259 -16.11 25.37 -25.85
C VAL A 259 -17.57 25.70 -26.18
N GLN A 260 -18.39 25.84 -25.15
CA GLN A 260 -19.78 26.25 -25.23
C GLN A 260 -19.96 27.50 -24.37
N GLU A 261 -20.54 28.55 -24.95
CA GLU A 261 -20.79 29.86 -24.34
C GLU A 261 -22.26 30.26 -24.54
N ASN A 262 -22.67 31.41 -23.98
CA ASN A 262 -24.03 31.96 -24.03
C ASN A 262 -25.07 31.10 -23.30
N PRO A 263 -24.95 30.92 -21.98
CA PRO A 263 -25.78 30.02 -21.16
C PRO A 263 -27.28 30.30 -21.27
N GLU A 264 -27.67 31.57 -21.51
CA GLU A 264 -29.06 32.01 -21.66
C GLU A 264 -29.77 31.45 -22.91
N THR A 265 -29.01 31.09 -23.96
CA THR A 265 -29.56 30.63 -25.24
C THR A 265 -29.02 29.28 -25.70
N ASN A 266 -28.03 28.72 -25.00
CA ASN A 266 -27.37 27.47 -25.35
C ASN A 266 -27.33 26.50 -24.16
N GLU A 267 -28.27 25.55 -24.14
CA GLU A 267 -28.35 24.52 -23.10
C GLU A 267 -27.09 23.62 -23.03
N LYS A 268 -26.29 23.55 -24.12
CA LYS A 268 -25.04 22.76 -24.17
C LYS A 268 -23.92 23.37 -23.32
N VAL A 269 -24.07 24.61 -22.86
CA VAL A 269 -23.19 25.16 -21.82
C VAL A 269 -23.28 24.33 -20.54
N ARG A 270 -24.48 23.83 -20.22
CA ARG A 270 -24.74 23.02 -19.02
C ARG A 270 -24.73 21.53 -19.33
N ILE A 271 -25.42 21.11 -20.38
CA ILE A 271 -25.61 19.70 -20.73
C ILE A 271 -24.51 19.26 -21.70
N ARG A 272 -23.62 18.40 -21.22
CA ARG A 272 -22.42 17.94 -21.93
C ARG A 272 -22.52 16.44 -22.19
N SER A 273 -22.28 16.07 -23.44
CA SER A 273 -22.09 14.68 -23.88
C SER A 273 -20.79 14.60 -24.67
N PHE A 274 -19.87 13.72 -24.26
CA PHE A 274 -18.53 13.62 -24.86
C PHE A 274 -17.91 12.25 -24.63
N THR A 275 -16.86 11.93 -25.40
CA THR A 275 -16.08 10.70 -25.22
C THR A 275 -14.80 10.96 -24.44
N VAL A 276 -14.40 9.99 -23.62
CA VAL A 276 -13.15 10.02 -22.86
C VAL A 276 -11.95 10.03 -23.81
N ALA A 277 -10.98 10.90 -23.54
CA ALA A 277 -9.72 10.98 -24.28
C ALA A 277 -8.63 10.05 -23.72
N LEU A 278 -7.65 9.68 -24.55
CA LEU A 278 -6.44 8.95 -24.14
C LEU A 278 -5.71 9.68 -23.00
N GLY A 279 -5.57 9.03 -21.84
CA GLY A 279 -4.98 9.64 -20.63
C GLY A 279 -5.98 10.35 -19.70
N GLY A 280 -7.26 10.43 -20.07
CA GLY A 280 -8.33 11.01 -19.25
C GLY A 280 -8.75 12.42 -19.67
N THR A 281 -9.81 12.92 -19.04
CA THR A 281 -10.50 14.13 -19.49
C THR A 281 -10.95 15.00 -18.32
N ASN A 282 -10.73 16.31 -18.43
CA ASN A 282 -11.30 17.32 -17.54
C ASN A 282 -12.48 17.99 -18.25
N LEU A 283 -13.67 17.83 -17.70
CA LEU A 283 -14.85 18.60 -18.08
C LEU A 283 -14.95 19.82 -17.17
N ILE A 284 -14.79 21.01 -17.76
CA ILE A 284 -14.62 22.25 -16.98
C ILE A 284 -15.79 23.18 -17.25
N ALA A 285 -16.38 23.72 -16.18
CA ALA A 285 -17.29 24.86 -16.22
C ALA A 285 -16.64 26.07 -15.53
N GLU A 286 -16.73 27.22 -16.19
CA GLU A 286 -16.29 28.51 -15.66
C GLU A 286 -17.52 29.33 -15.26
N TYR A 287 -17.49 29.92 -14.07
CA TYR A 287 -18.59 30.69 -13.47
C TYR A 287 -18.19 32.15 -13.20
N HIS A 288 -19.15 33.06 -13.34
CA HIS A 288 -19.04 34.46 -12.90
C HIS A 288 -19.48 34.58 -11.44
N GLU A 289 -18.80 35.42 -10.65
CA GLU A 289 -19.28 35.83 -9.31
C GLU A 289 -20.32 36.94 -9.49
N GLU A 290 -21.49 36.78 -8.88
CA GLU A 290 -22.52 37.84 -8.79
C GLU A 290 -22.19 38.77 -7.61
N ASN A 291 -22.01 40.06 -7.89
CA ASN A 291 -21.52 41.03 -6.92
C ASN A 291 -22.54 42.14 -6.68
N THR A 292 -23.00 42.30 -5.44
CA THR A 292 -23.97 43.34 -5.06
C THR A 292 -23.34 44.73 -5.00
N VAL A 293 -24.04 45.73 -5.55
CA VAL A 293 -23.66 47.14 -5.48
C VAL A 293 -24.72 47.96 -4.74
N LYS A 294 -24.31 48.83 -3.82
CA LYS A 294 -25.22 49.73 -3.09
C LYS A 294 -24.73 51.18 -3.06
N ALA A 295 -25.64 52.11 -2.78
CA ALA A 295 -25.30 53.49 -2.45
C ALA A 295 -25.77 53.84 -1.04
N ILE A 296 -24.84 54.21 -0.16
CA ILE A 296 -25.05 54.43 1.27
C ILE A 296 -24.76 55.90 1.62
N TYR A 297 -25.71 56.54 2.29
CA TYR A 297 -25.66 57.93 2.73
C TYR A 297 -25.50 57.90 4.26
N MET A 298 -24.48 58.53 4.81
CA MET A 298 -24.19 58.47 6.26
C MET A 298 -23.56 59.76 6.81
N THR A 299 -23.53 59.94 8.13
CA THR A 299 -22.87 61.10 8.79
C THR A 299 -21.36 60.87 8.99
N GLU A 300 -20.59 61.90 9.36
CA GLU A 300 -19.16 61.74 9.74
C GLU A 300 -18.95 60.73 10.88
N GLY A 301 -19.94 60.55 11.76
CA GLY A 301 -19.94 59.57 12.85
C GLY A 301 -20.40 58.16 12.47
N GLY A 302 -20.66 57.90 11.17
CA GLY A 302 -21.03 56.57 10.66
C GLY A 302 -22.52 56.22 10.74
N GLN A 303 -23.40 57.16 11.13
CA GLN A 303 -24.84 56.92 11.18
C GLN A 303 -25.44 56.89 9.75
N VAL A 304 -26.07 55.79 9.35
CA VAL A 304 -26.71 55.65 8.03
C VAL A 304 -28.01 56.46 7.96
N LEU A 305 -28.06 57.39 7.00
CA LEU A 305 -29.19 58.26 6.69
C LEU A 305 -30.13 57.61 5.67
N LYS A 306 -29.60 56.96 4.63
CA LYS A 306 -30.35 56.34 3.52
C LYS A 306 -29.47 55.27 2.85
N GLU A 307 -30.09 54.19 2.34
CA GLU A 307 -29.42 53.16 1.52
C GLU A 307 -30.26 52.89 0.27
N VAL A 308 -29.59 52.68 -0.88
CA VAL A 308 -30.21 52.37 -2.17
C VAL A 308 -29.52 51.15 -2.76
N ASP A 309 -30.28 50.11 -3.07
CA ASP A 309 -29.79 48.91 -3.76
C ASP A 309 -29.65 49.19 -5.27
N LYS A 310 -28.50 48.81 -5.85
CA LYS A 310 -28.23 48.98 -7.28
C LYS A 310 -28.34 47.65 -8.05
N GLY A 311 -28.42 46.50 -7.38
CA GLY A 311 -28.51 45.18 -8.00
C GLY A 311 -27.20 44.39 -7.99
N GLU A 312 -27.20 43.24 -8.66
CA GLU A 312 -26.09 42.31 -8.80
C GLU A 312 -25.42 42.45 -10.17
N TYR A 313 -24.09 42.42 -10.19
CA TYR A 313 -23.27 42.68 -11.36
C TYR A 313 -22.06 41.74 -11.42
N ALA A 314 -21.58 41.44 -12.62
CA ALA A 314 -20.33 40.70 -12.78
C ALA A 314 -19.13 41.60 -12.44
N THR A 315 -18.02 40.99 -12.03
CA THR A 315 -16.77 41.73 -11.81
C THR A 315 -16.32 42.39 -13.11
N GLY A 316 -16.10 43.71 -13.07
CA GLY A 316 -15.71 44.53 -14.21
C GLY A 316 -16.86 45.28 -14.90
N ASP A 317 -18.13 45.05 -14.53
CA ASP A 317 -19.25 45.85 -15.03
C ASP A 317 -19.17 47.30 -14.54
N GLU A 318 -19.57 48.26 -15.38
CA GLU A 318 -19.62 49.68 -14.99
C GLU A 318 -21.00 50.04 -14.41
N VAL A 319 -21.01 50.59 -13.20
CA VAL A 319 -22.23 51.03 -12.49
C VAL A 319 -22.10 52.49 -12.09
N ASN A 320 -23.21 53.24 -12.21
CA ASN A 320 -23.27 54.68 -11.94
C ASN A 320 -24.26 55.04 -10.82
N HIS A 321 -23.93 56.05 -10.02
CA HIS A 321 -24.80 56.62 -8.99
C HIS A 321 -24.58 58.12 -8.79
N THR A 322 -25.67 58.85 -8.54
CA THR A 322 -25.64 60.29 -8.25
C THR A 322 -26.16 60.57 -6.83
N PHE A 323 -25.33 61.20 -5.99
CA PHE A 323 -25.71 61.62 -4.64
C PHE A 323 -26.55 62.91 -4.64
N GLU A 324 -27.47 63.01 -3.68
CA GLU A 324 -28.25 64.23 -3.42
C GLU A 324 -27.38 65.25 -2.67
N ALA A 325 -27.34 66.51 -3.11
CA ALA A 325 -26.47 67.54 -2.52
C ALA A 325 -26.81 67.86 -1.04
N ALA A 326 -28.09 67.78 -0.69
CA ALA A 326 -28.58 67.89 0.66
C ALA A 326 -29.79 66.97 0.83
N LEU A 327 -29.96 66.43 2.03
CA LEU A 327 -31.12 65.63 2.39
C LEU A 327 -31.59 65.97 3.80
N THR A 328 -32.90 65.94 4.00
CA THR A 328 -33.53 66.26 5.28
C THR A 328 -34.04 64.97 5.91
N LYS A 329 -33.56 64.66 7.10
CA LYS A 329 -34.00 63.52 7.90
C LYS A 329 -34.26 64.00 9.33
N ASP A 330 -35.41 63.67 9.87
CA ASP A 330 -35.82 64.03 11.25
C ASP A 330 -35.71 65.53 11.57
N GLY A 331 -36.03 66.39 10.59
CA GLY A 331 -36.05 67.84 10.76
C GLY A 331 -34.68 68.53 10.72
N GLN A 332 -33.59 67.78 10.58
CA GLN A 332 -32.23 68.30 10.45
C GLN A 332 -31.76 68.17 9.00
N THR A 333 -31.21 69.27 8.46
CA THR A 333 -30.64 69.28 7.11
C THR A 333 -29.19 68.87 7.16
N TYR A 334 -28.87 67.87 6.35
CA TYR A 334 -27.54 67.32 6.19
C TYR A 334 -27.05 67.66 4.79
N GLU A 335 -25.88 68.27 4.68
CA GLU A 335 -25.23 68.53 3.39
C GLU A 335 -24.10 67.54 3.16
N ILE A 336 -23.98 67.05 1.92
CA ILE A 336 -22.87 66.17 1.58
C ILE A 336 -21.57 66.97 1.61
N ILE A 337 -20.57 66.42 2.29
CA ILE A 337 -19.25 67.01 2.40
C ILE A 337 -18.17 66.15 1.76
N ARG A 338 -18.45 64.87 1.53
CA ARG A 338 -17.51 63.91 0.94
C ARG A 338 -18.26 62.75 0.28
N SER A 339 -17.74 62.19 -0.80
CA SER A 339 -18.14 60.88 -1.30
C SER A 339 -16.93 60.02 -1.64
N TYR A 340 -17.07 58.70 -1.58
CA TYR A 340 -16.03 57.74 -1.94
C TYR A 340 -16.66 56.41 -2.33
N ILE A 341 -15.83 55.46 -2.73
CA ILE A 341 -16.26 54.11 -3.09
C ILE A 341 -15.51 53.11 -2.22
N THR A 342 -16.17 52.05 -1.78
CA THR A 342 -15.55 50.96 -1.01
C THR A 342 -15.72 49.65 -1.75
N ASN A 343 -14.76 48.74 -1.62
CA ASN A 343 -14.97 47.33 -1.97
C ASN A 343 -15.57 46.62 -0.75
N ASN A 344 -16.57 45.77 -0.94
CA ASN A 344 -17.27 45.11 0.17
C ASN A 344 -16.37 44.16 0.98
N ASN A 345 -15.32 43.60 0.37
CA ASN A 345 -14.31 42.79 1.07
C ASN A 345 -13.31 43.65 1.86
N LYS A 346 -13.24 44.95 1.59
CA LYS A 346 -12.37 45.92 2.27
C LYS A 346 -13.13 47.22 2.56
N PRO A 347 -14.16 47.17 3.43
CA PRO A 347 -15.03 48.31 3.67
C PRO A 347 -14.28 49.52 4.27
N ASP A 348 -13.14 49.28 4.91
CA ASP A 348 -12.29 50.32 5.48
C ASP A 348 -11.42 51.05 4.43
N GLU A 349 -11.25 50.47 3.23
CA GLU A 349 -10.46 51.05 2.14
C GLU A 349 -11.33 52.00 1.30
N LYS A 350 -11.11 53.30 1.46
CA LYS A 350 -11.85 54.37 0.78
C LYS A 350 -11.18 54.73 -0.53
N LEU A 351 -11.80 54.37 -1.64
CA LEU A 351 -11.31 54.61 -3.00
C LEU A 351 -11.98 55.83 -3.62
N PHE A 352 -11.22 56.54 -4.46
CA PHE A 352 -11.71 57.68 -5.27
C PHE A 352 -12.40 58.78 -4.46
N ILE A 353 -11.91 59.10 -3.26
CA ILE A 353 -12.51 60.11 -2.37
C ILE A 353 -12.66 61.44 -3.11
N GLN A 354 -13.80 62.09 -2.97
CA GLN A 354 -14.10 63.45 -3.40
C GLN A 354 -14.63 64.24 -2.22
N GLU A 355 -14.20 65.50 -2.10
CA GLU A 355 -14.58 66.38 -1.00
C GLU A 355 -15.49 67.51 -1.51
N LYS A 356 -16.09 68.26 -0.59
CA LYS A 356 -16.97 69.40 -0.90
C LYS A 356 -16.25 70.40 -1.81
N GLY A 357 -16.75 70.55 -3.04
CA GLY A 357 -16.16 71.43 -4.07
C GLY A 357 -15.70 70.68 -5.33
N ASP A 358 -15.54 69.36 -5.28
CA ASP A 358 -15.18 68.55 -6.45
C ASP A 358 -16.36 68.38 -7.42
N SER A 359 -16.10 68.51 -8.73
CA SER A 359 -17.13 68.36 -9.77
C SER A 359 -17.73 66.96 -9.87
N LYS A 360 -17.04 65.94 -9.33
CA LYS A 360 -17.48 64.54 -9.27
C LYS A 360 -17.92 64.11 -7.87
N LEU A 361 -18.19 65.06 -6.97
CA LEU A 361 -18.68 64.77 -5.62
C LEU A 361 -20.02 64.04 -5.63
N LEU A 362 -20.92 64.44 -6.53
CA LEU A 362 -22.26 63.87 -6.62
C LEU A 362 -22.32 62.69 -7.58
N ASP A 363 -21.79 62.84 -8.80
CA ASP A 363 -21.84 61.80 -9.84
C ASP A 363 -20.63 60.85 -9.76
N ARG A 364 -20.91 59.58 -9.48
CA ARG A 364 -19.92 58.53 -9.23
C ARG A 364 -20.12 57.38 -10.21
N SER A 365 -19.02 56.85 -10.73
CA SER A 365 -18.98 55.61 -11.51
C SER A 365 -17.94 54.65 -10.93
N ILE A 366 -18.17 53.35 -11.07
CA ILE A 366 -17.20 52.31 -10.71
C ILE A 366 -17.30 51.09 -11.62
N PHE A 367 -16.15 50.45 -11.87
CA PHE A 367 -16.07 49.05 -12.31
C PHE A 367 -16.15 48.11 -11.09
N VAL A 368 -17.18 47.27 -11.03
CA VAL A 368 -17.46 46.42 -9.85
C VAL A 368 -16.27 45.51 -9.56
N GLY A 369 -15.74 45.56 -8.33
CA GLY A 369 -14.66 44.70 -7.89
C GLY A 369 -15.17 43.36 -7.37
N SER A 370 -14.28 42.37 -7.26
CA SER A 370 -14.60 41.07 -6.64
C SER A 370 -15.16 41.27 -5.22
N GLY A 371 -16.27 40.61 -4.88
CA GLY A 371 -17.06 40.78 -3.65
C GLY A 371 -18.08 41.92 -3.64
N GLY A 372 -18.10 42.77 -4.68
CA GLY A 372 -18.98 43.92 -4.79
C GLY A 372 -18.37 45.23 -4.32
N SER A 373 -19.03 46.33 -4.68
CA SER A 373 -18.57 47.69 -4.41
C SER A 373 -19.74 48.58 -3.97
N ASN A 374 -19.51 49.53 -3.07
CA ASN A 374 -20.53 50.47 -2.63
C ASN A 374 -20.11 51.93 -2.82
N PHE A 375 -21.05 52.77 -3.24
CA PHE A 375 -20.90 54.23 -3.22
C PHE A 375 -21.23 54.75 -1.81
N ILE A 376 -20.37 55.57 -1.22
CA ILE A 376 -20.59 56.15 0.11
C ILE A 376 -20.62 57.68 0.03
N GLY A 377 -21.66 58.32 0.59
CA GLY A 377 -21.78 59.77 0.74
C GLY A 377 -21.81 60.19 2.22
N ILE A 378 -20.92 61.09 2.64
CA ILE A 378 -20.78 61.58 4.02
C ILE A 378 -21.39 62.98 4.16
N TYR A 379 -22.23 63.14 5.18
CA TYR A 379 -22.95 64.39 5.46
C TYR A 379 -22.66 64.94 6.88
N LYS A 380 -22.69 66.27 7.06
CA LYS A 380 -22.30 66.94 8.32
C LYS A 380 -23.35 67.93 8.86
N GLY A 381 -23.49 68.01 10.19
CA GLY A 381 -24.27 69.01 10.94
C GLY A 381 -23.38 70.02 11.70
N GLY A 382 -23.87 71.24 11.97
CA GLY A 382 -23.04 72.39 12.40
C GLY A 382 -22.96 72.73 13.91
N ASN A 383 -21.81 73.31 14.31
CA ASN A 383 -21.35 73.98 15.57
C ASN A 383 -20.92 73.11 16.78
N GLY A 384 -19.91 73.41 17.64
CA GLY A 384 -18.87 74.49 17.77
C GLY A 384 -18.56 74.91 19.24
N GLY A 385 -17.27 74.94 19.69
CA GLY A 385 -16.67 75.69 20.86
C GLY A 385 -16.03 74.86 22.02
N THR A 386 -15.06 75.27 22.90
CA THR A 386 -13.96 76.29 23.04
C THR A 386 -13.12 75.94 24.32
N ASP A 387 -11.87 76.45 24.46
CA ASP A 387 -10.68 75.88 25.19
C ASP A 387 -10.41 76.24 26.68
N ASP A 388 -9.76 75.30 27.40
CA ASP A 388 -8.90 75.44 28.61
C ASP A 388 -7.45 75.10 28.17
N GLU A 389 -6.43 75.94 28.44
CA GLU A 389 -5.04 75.63 28.04
C GLU A 389 -4.36 74.67 29.04
N THR A 390 -4.42 73.37 28.74
CA THR A 390 -3.59 72.32 29.35
C THR A 390 -2.39 72.00 28.47
N GLU A 391 -1.19 71.85 29.03
CA GLU A 391 -0.01 71.37 28.29
C GLU A 391 0.31 69.90 28.65
N PRO A 392 0.44 69.00 27.67
CA PRO A 392 0.92 67.65 27.91
C PRO A 392 2.40 67.65 28.33
N GLY A 393 2.69 66.94 29.41
CA GLY A 393 4.02 66.73 29.99
C GLY A 393 4.70 65.45 29.49
N ALA A 394 5.41 64.75 30.39
CA ALA A 394 6.08 63.50 30.05
C ALA A 394 5.09 62.37 29.72
N VAL A 395 5.47 61.51 28.78
CA VAL A 395 4.70 60.30 28.41
C VAL A 395 5.50 59.07 28.80
N LYS A 396 4.85 58.10 29.46
CA LYS A 396 5.40 56.78 29.78
C LYS A 396 4.58 55.71 29.08
N GLU A 397 5.17 55.15 28.02
CA GLU A 397 4.59 54.08 27.21
C GLU A 397 5.43 52.81 27.36
N ASN A 398 4.77 51.67 27.47
CA ASN A 398 5.42 50.35 27.45
C ASN A 398 4.45 49.31 26.89
N GLU A 399 4.98 48.27 26.25
CA GLU A 399 4.18 47.15 25.77
C GLU A 399 4.95 45.84 25.70
N VAL A 400 4.24 44.74 25.98
CA VAL A 400 4.65 43.38 25.70
C VAL A 400 3.46 42.69 25.06
N MET A 401 3.38 42.76 23.72
CA MET A 401 2.26 42.25 22.92
C MET A 401 2.63 41.04 22.06
N ASN A 402 3.91 40.65 22.01
CA ASN A 402 4.33 39.38 21.42
C ASN A 402 4.35 38.29 22.51
N PRO A 403 3.54 37.22 22.38
CA PRO A 403 3.50 36.13 23.34
C PRO A 403 4.70 35.20 23.33
N ASP A 404 5.59 35.30 22.32
CA ASP A 404 6.72 34.37 22.09
C ASP A 404 6.24 32.91 22.11
N ALA A 405 5.12 32.67 21.43
CA ALA A 405 4.42 31.39 21.51
C ALA A 405 5.11 30.30 20.68
N SER A 406 5.30 29.13 21.28
CA SER A 406 5.83 27.93 20.63
C SER A 406 5.04 26.70 21.06
N ALA A 407 5.03 25.64 20.26
CA ALA A 407 4.43 24.37 20.64
C ALA A 407 5.17 23.17 20.06
N VAL A 408 5.01 22.02 20.70
CA VAL A 408 5.52 20.73 20.26
C VAL A 408 4.43 19.67 20.27
N ILE A 409 4.49 18.77 19.30
CA ILE A 409 3.67 17.56 19.23
C ILE A 409 4.65 16.38 19.28
N GLN A 410 4.53 15.49 20.27
CA GLN A 410 5.42 14.35 20.42
C GLN A 410 4.67 13.10 20.87
N ALA A 411 5.32 11.93 20.76
CA ALA A 411 4.74 10.66 21.21
C ALA A 411 4.53 10.65 22.72
N ASP A 412 3.51 9.94 23.19
CA ASP A 412 3.19 9.95 24.60
C ASP A 412 4.26 9.35 25.51
N THR A 413 4.11 9.67 26.80
CA THR A 413 5.11 9.55 27.88
C THR A 413 6.21 10.59 27.74
N ARG A 414 5.85 11.88 27.85
CA ARG A 414 6.78 13.04 27.78
C ARG A 414 8.07 12.79 28.57
N GLY A 415 9.21 12.96 27.91
CA GLY A 415 10.56 12.68 28.43
C GLY A 415 11.04 11.23 28.26
N ALA A 416 10.16 10.32 27.84
CA ALA A 416 10.44 8.91 27.57
C ALA A 416 9.67 8.42 26.32
N GLU A 417 9.60 9.28 25.30
CA GLU A 417 8.83 9.05 24.07
C GLU A 417 9.29 7.75 23.40
N ARG A 418 8.37 6.80 23.17
CA ARG A 418 8.72 5.52 22.53
C ARG A 418 9.02 5.64 21.04
N PHE A 419 8.50 6.68 20.40
CA PHE A 419 8.61 6.94 18.97
C PHE A 419 9.17 8.34 18.73
N ASP A 420 9.93 8.49 17.66
CA ASP A 420 10.29 9.80 17.12
C ASP A 420 9.25 10.18 16.06
N VAL A 421 8.37 11.12 16.41
CA VAL A 421 7.25 11.54 15.55
C VAL A 421 7.71 12.19 14.25
N LEU A 422 8.94 12.68 14.17
CA LEU A 422 9.49 13.21 12.92
C LEU A 422 9.76 12.07 11.92
N GLN A 423 10.21 10.93 12.42
CA GLN A 423 10.59 9.76 11.62
C GLN A 423 9.42 8.80 11.36
N GLY A 424 8.55 8.63 12.34
CA GLY A 424 7.39 7.74 12.27
C GLY A 424 6.77 7.43 13.63
N ILE A 425 5.45 7.53 13.71
CA ILE A 425 4.64 6.99 14.80
C ILE A 425 3.45 6.19 14.20
N PRO A 426 3.17 4.96 14.68
CA PRO A 426 2.02 4.19 14.23
C PRO A 426 0.69 4.83 14.62
N THR A 427 -0.36 4.53 13.88
CA THR A 427 -1.73 4.64 14.40
C THR A 427 -1.92 3.78 15.66
N SER A 428 -2.96 4.07 16.45
CA SER A 428 -3.20 3.40 17.74
C SER A 428 -2.09 3.61 18.80
N GLU A 429 -1.18 4.55 18.55
CA GLU A 429 -0.33 5.19 19.56
C GLU A 429 -0.87 6.59 19.87
N SER A 430 -0.47 7.15 20.99
CA SER A 430 -0.96 8.45 21.46
C SER A 430 0.13 9.53 21.40
N LEU A 431 -0.31 10.77 21.24
CA LEU A 431 0.51 11.97 21.23
C LEU A 431 0.24 12.83 22.48
N TYR A 432 1.18 13.68 22.80
CA TYR A 432 0.94 14.86 23.63
C TYR A 432 1.24 16.14 22.85
N VAL A 433 0.56 17.22 23.22
CA VAL A 433 0.82 18.57 22.73
C VAL A 433 1.12 19.47 23.92
N GLN A 434 2.17 20.28 23.79
CA GLN A 434 2.55 21.28 24.77
C GLN A 434 2.77 22.61 24.06
N ALA A 435 2.18 23.69 24.58
CA ALA A 435 2.47 25.06 24.14
C ALA A 435 3.08 25.88 25.28
N ASN A 436 4.02 26.76 24.94
CA ASN A 436 4.62 27.73 25.83
C ASN A 436 4.33 29.14 25.30
N ALA A 437 4.11 30.09 26.20
CA ALA A 437 3.92 31.51 25.89
C ALA A 437 4.03 32.36 27.16
N LYS A 438 4.00 33.69 27.01
CA LYS A 438 3.92 34.62 28.16
C LYS A 438 2.61 34.46 28.94
N ALA A 439 2.67 34.57 30.26
CA ALA A 439 1.50 34.44 31.14
C ALA A 439 0.44 35.54 30.90
N TYR A 440 0.86 36.72 30.47
CA TYR A 440 0.00 37.84 30.13
C TYR A 440 0.66 38.75 29.10
N LEU A 441 -0.15 39.61 28.48
CA LEU A 441 0.31 40.68 27.58
C LEU A 441 -0.22 42.00 28.09
N TYR A 442 0.47 43.09 27.78
CA TYR A 442 -0.03 44.42 28.09
C TYR A 442 0.46 45.47 27.12
N ARG A 443 -0.26 46.57 27.04
CA ARG A 443 0.26 47.85 26.55
C ARG A 443 -0.35 48.99 27.32
N ASN A 444 0.45 50.00 27.60
CA ASN A 444 0.01 51.16 28.37
C ASN A 444 0.59 52.45 27.82
N LYS A 445 -0.17 53.54 28.02
CA LYS A 445 0.25 54.92 27.81
C LYS A 445 -0.22 55.74 29.00
N PHE A 446 0.73 56.26 29.77
CA PHE A 446 0.48 57.18 30.86
C PHE A 446 1.01 58.56 30.48
N THR A 447 0.18 59.58 30.60
CA THR A 447 0.53 60.95 30.20
C THR A 447 0.47 61.86 31.41
N GLU A 448 1.56 62.58 31.64
CA GLU A 448 1.62 63.65 32.61
C GLU A 448 0.87 64.87 32.05
N ILE A 449 -0.03 65.45 32.83
CA ILE A 449 -0.70 66.70 32.53
C ILE A 449 -0.09 67.78 33.39
N LYS A 450 0.44 68.82 32.75
CA LYS A 450 0.97 70.01 33.42
C LYS A 450 0.08 71.19 33.14
N GLY A 451 0.00 72.07 34.11
CA GLY A 451 -0.57 73.37 33.86
C GLY A 451 -0.41 74.29 35.03
N THR A 452 -0.96 75.48 34.81
CA THR A 452 -0.84 76.59 35.70
C THR A 452 -2.23 77.17 35.89
N LYS A 453 -2.68 77.30 37.14
CA LYS A 453 -3.96 77.95 37.47
C LYS A 453 -3.69 79.20 38.29
N THR A 454 -4.39 80.27 37.96
CA THR A 454 -4.23 81.56 38.59
C THR A 454 -5.38 81.84 39.56
N TYR A 455 -5.05 82.39 40.72
CA TYR A 455 -6.02 82.70 41.78
C TYR A 455 -5.99 84.21 42.07
N PRO A 456 -7.08 84.94 41.77
CA PRO A 456 -7.16 86.35 42.12
C PRO A 456 -7.38 86.50 43.63
N ILE A 457 -6.56 87.32 44.30
CA ILE A 457 -6.69 87.66 45.72
C ILE A 457 -6.52 89.16 45.92
N THR A 458 -7.25 89.75 46.86
CA THR A 458 -7.08 91.16 47.24
C THR A 458 -6.40 91.26 48.59
N VAL A 459 -5.44 92.19 48.69
CA VAL A 459 -4.77 92.54 49.94
C VAL A 459 -5.10 94.00 50.24
N SER A 460 -5.59 94.27 51.46
CA SER A 460 -5.97 95.61 51.90
C SER A 460 -5.21 96.04 53.15
N ARG A 461 -4.88 97.32 53.24
CA ARG A 461 -4.37 97.95 54.47
C ARG A 461 -5.04 99.30 54.67
N THR A 462 -5.50 99.54 55.89
CA THR A 462 -6.04 100.84 56.30
C THR A 462 -4.94 101.70 56.92
N TYR A 463 -4.69 102.85 56.31
CA TYR A 463 -3.77 103.86 56.83
C TYR A 463 -4.54 104.93 57.59
N THR A 464 -4.11 105.22 58.81
CA THR A 464 -4.62 106.36 59.58
C THR A 464 -3.67 107.55 59.37
N LEU A 465 -4.14 108.57 58.68
CA LEU A 465 -3.38 109.75 58.30
C LEU A 465 -3.68 110.87 59.30
N ARG A 466 -2.65 111.42 59.97
CA ARG A 466 -2.81 112.50 60.94
C ARG A 466 -1.94 113.71 60.57
N TRP A 467 -2.51 114.91 60.61
CA TRP A 467 -1.80 116.17 60.38
C TRP A 467 -2.42 117.32 61.17
N THR A 468 -1.66 118.41 61.32
CA THR A 468 -2.08 119.62 62.05
C THR A 468 -2.23 120.77 61.06
N GLU A 469 -3.43 121.33 60.98
CA GLU A 469 -3.76 122.47 60.12
C GLU A 469 -3.85 123.74 60.98
N TYR A 470 -3.24 124.84 60.54
CA TYR A 470 -3.27 126.12 61.26
C TYR A 470 -4.31 127.04 60.63
N VAL A 471 -5.46 127.19 61.30
CA VAL A 471 -6.58 128.03 60.85
C VAL A 471 -6.56 129.39 61.56
N SER A 472 -7.14 130.41 60.93
CA SER A 472 -7.22 131.77 61.49
C SER A 472 -7.94 131.77 62.84
N GLY A 473 -7.24 132.21 63.88
CA GLY A 473 -7.78 132.46 65.21
C GLY A 473 -8.27 133.90 65.37
N PRO A 474 -8.98 134.23 66.46
CA PRO A 474 -9.40 135.60 66.75
C PRO A 474 -8.18 136.53 66.77
N PRO A 475 -8.29 137.78 66.26
CA PRO A 475 -7.20 138.74 66.32
C PRO A 475 -6.72 138.92 67.75
N ASP A 476 -5.42 139.06 67.95
CA ASP A 476 -4.88 139.38 69.27
C ASP A 476 -5.34 140.78 69.74
N SER A 477 -5.02 141.13 70.97
CA SER A 477 -5.43 142.42 71.58
C SER A 477 -4.94 143.66 70.83
N GLU A 478 -4.09 143.51 69.81
CA GLU A 478 -3.53 144.56 68.97
C GLU A 478 -4.07 144.52 67.52
N GLY A 479 -4.99 143.60 67.21
CA GLY A 479 -5.65 143.46 65.91
C GLY A 479 -4.88 142.62 64.89
N ASN A 480 -3.82 141.91 65.28
CA ASN A 480 -3.07 141.05 64.37
C ASN A 480 -3.71 139.65 64.28
N PRO A 481 -3.78 139.04 63.08
CA PRO A 481 -4.37 137.72 62.91
C PRO A 481 -3.53 136.63 63.60
N THR A 482 -4.15 135.86 64.51
CA THR A 482 -3.54 134.68 65.14
C THR A 482 -3.85 133.41 64.33
N ARG A 483 -3.09 132.32 64.54
CA ARG A 483 -3.42 130.99 64.00
C ARG A 483 -3.52 129.95 65.12
N VAL A 484 -4.57 129.13 65.10
CA VAL A 484 -4.81 128.06 66.07
C VAL A 484 -4.54 126.69 65.42
N PRO A 485 -3.77 125.78 66.05
CA PRO A 485 -3.57 124.43 65.53
C PRO A 485 -4.85 123.59 65.70
N VAL A 486 -5.31 122.97 64.60
CA VAL A 486 -6.42 122.01 64.58
C VAL A 486 -5.89 120.66 64.12
N SER A 487 -6.03 119.64 64.97
CA SER A 487 -5.70 118.27 64.58
C SER A 487 -6.73 117.72 63.60
N ARG A 488 -6.24 117.22 62.46
CA ARG A 488 -7.03 116.52 61.44
C ARG A 488 -6.61 115.06 61.40
N SER A 489 -7.59 114.17 61.25
CA SER A 489 -7.39 112.74 61.06
C SER A 489 -8.27 112.28 59.90
N ASP A 490 -7.73 111.41 59.07
CA ASP A 490 -8.43 110.76 57.98
C ASP A 490 -7.98 109.30 57.90
N THR A 491 -8.80 108.45 57.30
CA THR A 491 -8.45 107.04 57.08
C THR A 491 -8.55 106.71 55.60
N GLN A 492 -7.50 106.12 55.06
CA GLN A 492 -7.46 105.70 53.67
C GLN A 492 -7.12 104.21 53.59
N THR A 493 -8.05 103.40 53.09
CA THR A 493 -7.80 102.00 52.79
C THR A 493 -7.29 101.88 51.37
N VAL A 494 -6.12 101.27 51.22
CA VAL A 494 -5.60 100.88 49.91
C VAL A 494 -5.84 99.38 49.75
N THR A 495 -6.52 99.01 48.66
CA THR A 495 -6.73 97.62 48.26
C THR A 495 -6.00 97.40 46.96
N LYS A 496 -5.16 96.35 46.91
CA LYS A 496 -4.45 95.93 45.70
C LYS A 496 -4.85 94.50 45.35
N SER A 497 -5.10 94.28 44.07
CA SER A 497 -5.36 92.94 43.52
C SER A 497 -4.05 92.31 43.12
N TYR A 498 -3.85 91.07 43.53
CA TYR A 498 -2.74 90.21 43.16
C TYR A 498 -3.30 88.96 42.49
N THR A 499 -2.55 88.40 41.55
CA THR A 499 -2.86 87.11 40.94
C THR A 499 -1.77 86.15 41.38
N VAL A 500 -2.17 85.11 42.11
CA VAL A 500 -1.25 84.11 42.63
C VAL A 500 -1.27 82.89 41.71
N GLU A 501 -0.10 82.54 41.18
CA GLU A 501 0.06 81.44 40.24
C GLU A 501 0.35 80.13 41.01
N ARG A 502 -0.35 79.05 40.68
CA ARG A 502 -0.02 77.70 41.18
C ARG A 502 0.12 76.73 40.03
N LYS A 503 1.25 76.04 40.03
CA LYS A 503 1.56 74.97 39.07
C LYS A 503 1.04 73.66 39.61
N TYR A 504 0.58 72.80 38.71
CA TYR A 504 0.16 71.44 39.04
C TYR A 504 0.67 70.43 38.02
N SER A 505 0.89 69.18 38.45
CA SER A 505 1.23 68.04 37.61
C SER A 505 0.61 66.75 38.15
N TYR A 506 -0.10 66.02 37.29
CA TYR A 506 -0.65 64.68 37.60
C TYR A 506 -0.57 63.77 36.37
N TRP A 507 -0.80 62.47 36.55
CA TRP A 507 -0.74 61.46 35.49
C TRP A 507 -2.11 60.86 35.22
N LEU A 508 -2.44 60.77 33.94
CA LEU A 508 -3.63 60.09 33.42
C LEU A 508 -3.24 58.77 32.74
N ILE A 509 -4.20 57.85 32.71
CA ILE A 509 -4.16 56.63 31.90
C ILE A 509 -4.84 56.94 30.57
N ASP A 510 -4.07 57.33 29.56
CA ASP A 510 -4.59 57.51 28.20
C ASP A 510 -4.96 56.17 27.57
N ARG A 511 -4.16 55.14 27.86
CA ARG A 511 -4.39 53.77 27.38
C ARG A 511 -3.90 52.73 28.38
N LEU A 512 -4.69 51.69 28.59
CA LEU A 512 -4.31 50.49 29.31
C LEU A 512 -5.02 49.29 28.71
N GLU A 513 -4.26 48.36 28.16
CA GLU A 513 -4.76 47.05 27.74
C GLU A 513 -3.99 45.99 28.50
N VAL A 514 -4.69 45.12 29.22
CA VAL A 514 -4.10 43.96 29.90
C VAL A 514 -4.81 42.71 29.44
N TYR A 515 -4.03 41.68 29.10
CA TYR A 515 -4.55 40.45 28.54
C TYR A 515 -4.12 39.21 29.32
N GLY A 516 -5.04 38.27 29.52
CA GLY A 516 -4.78 36.98 30.16
C GLY A 516 -4.80 35.84 29.15
N LEU A 517 -3.94 34.84 29.34
CA LEU A 517 -3.95 33.63 28.54
C LEU A 517 -5.32 32.93 28.61
N GLN A 518 -5.93 32.65 27.46
CA GLN A 518 -7.25 32.02 27.36
C GLN A 518 -7.17 30.54 26.94
N LYS A 519 -6.50 30.24 25.83
CA LYS A 519 -6.34 28.90 25.25
C LYS A 519 -5.28 28.88 24.16
N ALA A 520 -4.87 27.68 23.74
CA ALA A 520 -4.17 27.47 22.47
C ALA A 520 -4.89 26.39 21.66
N GLU A 521 -4.89 26.53 20.34
CA GLU A 521 -5.39 25.52 19.41
C GLU A 521 -4.23 25.07 18.55
N VAL A 522 -4.03 23.76 18.42
CA VAL A 522 -2.97 23.17 17.62
C VAL A 522 -3.57 22.13 16.68
N SER A 523 -3.24 22.23 15.41
CA SER A 523 -3.74 21.39 14.33
C SER A 523 -2.60 20.59 13.71
N ASN A 524 -2.86 19.31 13.45
CA ASN A 524 -1.96 18.42 12.71
C ASN A 524 -2.77 17.20 12.26
N TYR A 525 -2.42 16.66 11.09
CA TYR A 525 -3.04 15.46 10.54
C TYR A 525 -3.15 14.30 11.55
N ALA A 526 -2.16 14.07 12.41
CA ALA A 526 -2.11 12.96 13.36
C ALA A 526 -3.01 13.14 14.58
N LEU A 527 -3.34 14.39 14.97
CA LEU A 527 -4.15 14.68 16.16
C LEU A 527 -5.60 14.18 16.02
N PRO A 528 -6.27 13.76 17.12
CA PRO A 528 -7.69 13.41 17.10
C PRO A 528 -8.51 14.51 16.40
N SER A 529 -9.33 14.14 15.41
CA SER A 529 -10.12 15.10 14.62
C SER A 529 -9.32 16.20 13.89
N GLY A 530 -7.99 16.09 13.81
CA GLY A 530 -7.10 17.03 13.13
C GLY A 530 -6.69 18.26 13.96
N GLN A 531 -7.26 18.45 15.15
CA GLN A 531 -7.01 19.61 16.01
C GLN A 531 -7.24 19.29 17.49
N VAL A 532 -6.47 19.93 18.37
CA VAL A 532 -6.68 19.91 19.83
C VAL A 532 -6.74 21.33 20.39
N THR A 533 -7.63 21.55 21.36
CA THR A 533 -7.68 22.79 22.15
C THR A 533 -7.05 22.56 23.52
N LEU A 534 -5.99 23.30 23.82
CA LEU A 534 -5.32 23.33 25.11
C LEU A 534 -5.94 24.44 25.97
N LYS A 535 -6.53 24.07 27.10
CA LYS A 535 -7.04 25.02 28.10
C LYS A 535 -6.01 25.18 29.22
N PRO A 536 -5.74 26.42 29.70
CA PRO A 536 -4.80 26.66 30.78
C PRO A 536 -5.17 25.88 32.05
N ASN A 537 -4.26 25.04 32.54
CA ASN A 537 -4.38 24.35 33.81
C ASN A 537 -3.41 24.91 34.85
N GLY A 538 -3.87 25.18 36.08
CA GLY A 538 -3.04 25.78 37.13
C GLY A 538 -2.54 27.21 36.81
N TYR A 539 -3.17 27.90 35.86
CA TYR A 539 -2.86 29.28 35.50
C TYR A 539 -3.64 30.28 36.34
N ALA A 540 -2.96 31.32 36.84
CA ALA A 540 -3.57 32.44 37.53
C ALA A 540 -3.58 33.67 36.63
N GLN A 541 -4.78 34.14 36.30
CA GLN A 541 -4.99 35.35 35.49
C GLN A 541 -4.45 36.61 36.20
N PRO A 542 -3.90 37.59 35.46
CA PRO A 542 -3.55 38.91 36.00
C PRO A 542 -4.71 39.55 36.75
N ARG A 543 -4.41 40.14 37.90
CA ARG A 543 -5.36 40.94 38.67
C ARG A 543 -5.07 42.41 38.43
N VAL A 544 -6.03 43.10 37.84
CA VAL A 544 -5.95 44.53 37.55
C VAL A 544 -7.05 45.23 38.35
N SER A 545 -6.70 46.33 39.01
CA SER A 545 -7.65 47.25 39.62
C SER A 545 -7.27 48.65 39.20
N VAL A 546 -8.21 49.35 38.56
CA VAL A 546 -7.97 50.64 37.94
C VAL A 546 -9.08 51.62 38.30
N SER A 547 -8.72 52.89 38.41
CA SER A 547 -9.66 54.01 38.52
C SER A 547 -9.14 55.11 37.62
N HIS A 548 -9.98 55.53 36.69
CA HIS A 548 -9.65 56.49 35.65
C HIS A 548 -10.75 57.54 35.54
N ASP A 549 -10.37 58.82 35.44
CA ASP A 549 -11.29 59.92 35.14
C ASP A 549 -10.61 60.88 34.15
N ALA A 550 -11.16 61.01 32.94
CA ALA A 550 -10.56 61.89 31.93
C ALA A 550 -10.78 63.39 32.23
N THR A 551 -11.61 63.73 33.23
CA THR A 551 -11.97 65.13 33.51
C THR A 551 -10.91 65.83 34.34
N HIS A 552 -10.43 66.98 33.85
CA HIS A 552 -9.39 67.76 34.51
C HIS A 552 -9.73 68.14 35.97
N GLN A 553 -11.01 68.45 36.23
CA GLN A 553 -11.49 68.81 37.56
C GLN A 553 -11.46 67.64 38.56
N ALA A 554 -11.49 66.39 38.08
CA ALA A 554 -11.37 65.23 38.97
C ALA A 554 -9.98 65.10 39.59
N HIS A 555 -8.95 65.68 38.96
CA HIS A 555 -7.55 65.53 39.36
C HIS A 555 -6.99 66.72 40.15
N ILE A 556 -7.75 67.82 40.23
CA ILE A 556 -7.31 69.06 40.87
C ILE A 556 -8.24 69.43 42.02
N ILE A 557 -7.63 69.74 43.16
CA ILE A 557 -8.31 70.27 44.34
C ILE A 557 -7.75 71.68 44.59
N ASP A 558 -8.59 72.68 44.33
CA ASP A 558 -8.24 74.09 44.50
C ASP A 558 -8.00 74.45 45.98
N PRO A 559 -7.02 75.33 46.29
CA PRO A 559 -6.82 75.84 47.62
C PRO A 559 -7.98 76.76 48.03
N VAL A 560 -8.43 76.64 49.28
CA VAL A 560 -9.37 77.59 49.87
C VAL A 560 -8.59 78.78 50.41
N TYR A 561 -8.88 79.99 49.96
CA TYR A 561 -8.22 81.22 50.39
C TYR A 561 -9.22 82.37 50.60
N GLN A 562 -8.81 83.38 51.36
CA GLN A 562 -9.59 84.58 51.64
C GLN A 562 -8.72 85.83 51.47
N ASN A 563 -9.37 86.96 51.21
CA ASN A 563 -8.69 88.26 51.09
C ASN A 563 -7.93 88.61 52.38
N VAL A 564 -6.75 89.19 52.24
CA VAL A 564 -5.86 89.48 53.37
C VAL A 564 -6.03 90.93 53.80
N THR A 565 -6.27 91.16 55.09
CA THR A 565 -6.19 92.49 55.69
C THR A 565 -4.91 92.60 56.50
N LEU A 566 -3.98 93.45 56.06
CA LEU A 566 -2.74 93.71 56.77
C LEU A 566 -3.00 94.62 57.98
N PRO A 567 -2.17 94.54 59.04
CA PRO A 567 -2.27 95.43 60.19
C PRO A 567 -2.27 96.90 59.78
N GLY A 568 -3.17 97.69 60.36
CA GLY A 568 -3.30 99.12 60.06
C GLY A 568 -2.05 99.90 60.46
N GLN A 569 -1.71 100.93 59.69
CA GLN A 569 -0.50 101.72 59.88
C GLN A 569 -0.84 103.21 60.03
N THR A 570 -0.22 103.90 60.99
CA THR A 570 -0.43 105.34 61.19
C THR A 570 0.70 106.14 60.56
N ILE A 571 0.36 107.16 59.78
CA ILE A 571 1.32 108.06 59.13
C ILE A 571 1.08 109.48 59.62
N GLN A 572 2.17 110.13 60.07
CA GLN A 572 2.16 111.50 60.58
C GLN A 572 2.65 112.45 59.50
N GLY A 573 1.82 113.40 59.07
CA GLY A 573 2.12 114.36 57.99
C GLY A 573 2.60 115.74 58.44
N GLY A 574 2.73 115.97 59.75
CA GLY A 574 3.15 117.28 60.27
C GLY A 574 2.09 118.35 59.98
N SER A 575 2.38 119.26 59.04
CA SER A 575 1.53 120.41 58.68
C SER A 575 0.67 120.23 57.43
N SER A 576 0.68 119.05 56.79
CA SER A 576 -0.15 118.73 55.61
C SER A 576 -0.58 117.26 55.61
N ARG A 577 -1.67 116.93 54.90
CA ARG A 577 -2.16 115.55 54.79
C ARG A 577 -1.07 114.66 54.15
N PRO A 578 -0.56 113.63 54.84
CA PRO A 578 0.48 112.76 54.30
C PRO A 578 -0.06 111.90 53.16
N SER A 579 0.81 111.52 52.22
CA SER A 579 0.48 110.57 51.15
C SER A 579 0.66 109.12 51.62
N VAL A 580 -0.15 108.22 51.07
CA VAL A 580 -0.05 106.79 51.37
C VAL A 580 1.12 106.16 50.60
N PRO A 581 2.01 105.37 51.25
CA PRO A 581 3.11 104.67 50.61
C PRO A 581 2.64 103.68 49.53
N ASN A 582 3.39 103.57 48.43
CA ASN A 582 3.15 102.55 47.41
C ASN A 582 3.90 101.25 47.76
N GLU A 583 3.36 100.48 48.70
CA GLU A 583 3.97 99.21 49.14
C GLU A 583 3.61 98.03 48.24
N ASP A 584 4.53 97.09 48.07
CA ASP A 584 4.25 95.82 47.41
C ASP A 584 3.91 94.73 48.45
N TRP A 585 2.69 94.21 48.38
CA TRP A 585 2.17 93.15 49.24
C TRP A 585 2.14 91.77 48.58
N THR A 586 2.91 91.56 47.51
CA THR A 586 3.01 90.27 46.79
C THR A 586 3.29 89.10 47.75
N ASN A 587 4.19 89.26 48.73
CA ASN A 587 4.50 88.19 49.69
C ASN A 587 3.30 87.83 50.60
N ALA A 588 2.48 88.82 50.98
CA ALA A 588 1.28 88.57 51.77
C ALA A 588 0.16 87.90 50.94
N ALA A 589 0.06 88.22 49.64
CA ALA A 589 -0.83 87.53 48.70
C ALA A 589 -0.39 86.07 48.48
N GLU A 590 0.91 85.84 48.27
CA GLU A 590 1.48 84.49 48.07
C GLU A 590 1.28 83.56 49.27
N GLN A 591 1.42 84.06 50.50
CA GLN A 591 1.24 83.25 51.71
C GLN A 591 -0.23 82.89 52.00
N ALA A 592 -1.18 83.68 51.47
CA ALA A 592 -2.60 83.50 51.74
C ALA A 592 -3.31 82.50 50.81
N VAL A 593 -2.73 82.24 49.63
CA VAL A 593 -3.23 81.21 48.70
C VAL A 593 -2.44 79.93 48.92
N GLY A 594 -3.11 78.88 49.39
CA GLY A 594 -2.49 77.56 49.56
C GLY A 594 -1.98 76.95 48.25
N LYS A 595 -1.28 75.83 48.34
CA LYS A 595 -0.87 75.07 47.16
C LYS A 595 -2.05 74.31 46.57
N ILE A 596 -2.06 74.12 45.25
CA ILE A 596 -2.98 73.18 44.59
C ILE A 596 -2.65 71.77 45.08
N LYS A 597 -3.69 70.97 45.32
CA LYS A 597 -3.53 69.53 45.53
C LYS A 597 -3.96 68.77 44.29
N VAL A 598 -3.24 67.71 43.97
CA VAL A 598 -3.47 66.87 42.79
C VAL A 598 -3.55 65.40 43.16
N LYS A 599 -4.19 64.60 42.31
CA LYS A 599 -4.11 63.13 42.34
C LYS A 599 -3.99 62.57 40.93
N ASN A 600 -3.26 61.46 40.78
CA ASN A 600 -3.27 60.69 39.54
C ASN A 600 -4.56 59.87 39.41
N ASP A 601 -4.73 59.24 38.25
CA ASP A 601 -5.44 57.97 38.14
C ASP A 601 -4.81 56.89 39.05
N SER A 602 -5.50 55.76 39.25
CA SER A 602 -4.98 54.64 40.06
C SER A 602 -4.83 53.38 39.23
N LEU A 603 -3.71 52.68 39.39
CA LEU A 603 -3.50 51.36 38.80
C LEU A 603 -2.77 50.45 39.78
N ILE A 604 -3.41 49.34 40.14
CA ILE A 604 -2.81 48.23 40.90
C ILE A 604 -2.79 47.00 40.00
N PHE A 605 -1.58 46.46 39.78
CA PHE A 605 -1.34 45.29 38.94
C PHE A 605 -0.72 44.16 39.77
N ASN A 606 -1.38 43.00 39.84
CA ASN A 606 -0.96 41.84 40.66
C ASN A 606 -0.60 42.22 42.11
N GLY A 607 -1.36 43.15 42.69
CA GLY A 607 -1.15 43.65 44.06
C GLY A 607 -0.06 44.72 44.21
N GLN A 608 0.63 45.11 43.12
CA GLN A 608 1.61 46.20 43.13
C GLN A 608 0.98 47.51 42.63
N THR A 609 1.17 48.61 43.36
CA THR A 609 0.75 49.94 42.91
C THR A 609 1.67 50.42 41.78
N ILE A 610 1.12 50.51 40.57
CA ILE A 610 1.77 51.02 39.37
C ILE A 610 1.54 52.53 39.27
N MET A 611 0.32 53.00 39.52
CA MET A 611 -0.02 54.42 39.58
C MET A 611 -0.75 54.70 40.89
N ASP A 612 -0.20 55.62 41.69
CA ASP A 612 -0.68 55.95 43.03
C ASP A 612 -1.54 57.22 42.96
N ASN A 613 -2.79 57.12 43.43
CA ASN A 613 -3.78 58.19 43.41
C ASN A 613 -3.87 58.98 44.74
N ARG A 614 -2.88 58.83 45.63
CA ARG A 614 -2.82 59.65 46.84
C ARG A 614 -2.80 61.14 46.48
N ILE A 615 -3.48 61.94 47.29
CA ILE A 615 -3.52 63.40 47.13
C ILE A 615 -2.18 63.99 47.59
N THR A 616 -1.52 64.76 46.73
CA THR A 616 -0.25 65.47 47.03
C THR A 616 -0.35 66.95 46.67
N GLU A 617 0.53 67.77 47.23
CA GLU A 617 0.64 69.18 46.83
C GLU A 617 1.44 69.30 45.55
N GLU A 618 0.94 70.10 44.59
CA GLU A 618 1.55 70.52 43.32
C GLU A 618 1.87 69.39 42.32
N THR A 619 2.51 68.30 42.74
CA THR A 619 2.97 67.23 41.83
C THR A 619 2.63 65.86 42.41
N ALA A 620 1.92 65.05 41.63
CA ALA A 620 1.62 63.67 41.95
C ALA A 620 2.80 62.75 41.57
N PRO A 621 2.98 61.60 42.27
CA PRO A 621 4.11 60.70 42.00
C PRO A 621 4.03 60.11 40.58
N PRO A 622 5.16 59.95 39.87
CA PRO A 622 5.16 59.35 38.55
C PRO A 622 4.82 57.85 38.62
N PRO A 623 4.15 57.28 37.60
CA PRO A 623 3.82 55.86 37.57
C PRO A 623 5.07 55.00 37.38
N ARG A 624 5.00 53.77 37.89
CA ARG A 624 5.99 52.70 37.70
C ARG A 624 5.68 51.93 36.42
N GLU A 625 6.61 51.05 36.03
CA GLU A 625 6.39 50.13 34.92
C GLU A 625 5.56 48.93 35.37
N ILE A 626 4.72 48.42 34.47
CA ILE A 626 4.05 47.12 34.65
C ILE A 626 5.13 46.02 34.61
N PRO A 627 5.14 45.04 35.53
CA PRO A 627 6.13 43.97 35.54
C PRO A 627 6.15 43.19 34.22
N THR A 628 7.33 42.80 33.76
CA THR A 628 7.50 41.96 32.56
C THR A 628 6.80 40.61 32.74
N PRO A 629 6.03 40.12 31.75
CA PRO A 629 5.33 38.85 31.87
C PRO A 629 6.30 37.65 31.91
N PRO A 630 6.17 36.72 32.88
CA PRO A 630 6.93 35.48 32.86
C PRO A 630 6.37 34.51 31.81
N GLU A 631 7.16 33.52 31.41
CA GLU A 631 6.65 32.36 30.65
C GLU A 631 5.74 31.49 31.53
N ILE A 632 4.72 30.88 30.92
CA ILE A 632 3.88 29.90 31.60
C ILE A 632 4.65 28.60 31.90
N GLY A 633 4.20 27.87 32.93
CA GLY A 633 4.74 26.54 33.21
C GLY A 633 4.38 25.53 32.11
N GLN A 634 5.24 24.53 31.90
CA GLN A 634 5.11 23.48 30.87
C GLN A 634 3.83 22.61 30.96
N ASN A 635 3.09 22.72 32.06
CA ASN A 635 1.82 21.99 32.28
C ASN A 635 0.59 22.88 32.10
N VAL A 636 0.77 24.17 31.83
CA VAL A 636 -0.34 25.12 31.72
C VAL A 636 -1.12 24.84 30.45
N LEU A 637 -0.46 24.84 29.29
CA LEU A 637 -1.06 24.44 28.01
C LEU A 637 -0.51 23.08 27.60
N TYR A 638 -1.05 22.02 28.21
CA TYR A 638 -0.60 20.65 27.99
C TYR A 638 -1.78 19.69 27.88
N SER A 639 -1.73 18.79 26.91
CA SER A 639 -2.70 17.70 26.74
C SER A 639 -1.98 16.44 26.27
N ASN A 640 -2.39 15.28 26.77
CA ASN A 640 -1.80 13.98 26.48
C ASN A 640 -2.89 12.92 26.27
N GLY A 641 -2.52 11.69 25.86
CA GLY A 641 -3.47 10.65 25.53
C GLY A 641 -4.20 10.91 24.21
N LEU A 642 -3.62 11.71 23.31
CA LEU A 642 -4.22 12.10 22.04
C LEU A 642 -4.01 10.97 21.03
N LEU A 643 -4.92 10.00 21.02
CA LEU A 643 -4.83 8.78 20.19
C LEU A 643 -4.87 9.11 18.68
N ILE A 644 -3.90 8.58 17.94
CA ILE A 644 -3.90 8.65 16.47
C ILE A 644 -4.92 7.64 15.93
N ASP A 645 -5.92 8.14 15.22
CA ASP A 645 -7.00 7.34 14.64
C ASP A 645 -6.47 6.25 13.69
N ALA A 646 -6.95 5.00 13.89
CA ALA A 646 -6.56 3.84 13.09
C ALA A 646 -6.95 3.95 11.61
N SER A 647 -7.86 4.84 11.23
CA SER A 647 -8.24 5.08 9.83
C SER A 647 -7.24 5.96 9.07
N LYS A 648 -6.29 6.62 9.74
CA LYS A 648 -5.36 7.57 9.11
C LYS A 648 -4.26 6.85 8.34
N PRO A 649 -4.22 6.94 7.00
CA PRO A 649 -3.16 6.32 6.23
C PRO A 649 -1.79 6.89 6.58
N ASN A 650 -0.75 6.09 6.37
CA ASN A 650 0.63 6.55 6.42
C ASN A 650 0.85 7.82 5.60
N LYS A 651 1.43 8.85 6.22
CA LYS A 651 1.79 10.12 5.59
C LYS A 651 3.02 10.70 6.27
N ALA A 652 4.00 11.08 5.45
CA ALA A 652 5.22 11.73 5.90
C ALA A 652 4.99 13.20 6.26
N GLU A 653 5.72 13.69 7.27
CA GLU A 653 5.98 15.10 7.53
C GLU A 653 4.72 16.00 7.47
N GLN A 654 3.62 15.53 8.06
CA GLN A 654 2.38 16.27 7.99
C GLN A 654 2.53 17.58 8.78
N PRO A 655 2.23 18.74 8.16
CA PRO A 655 2.49 20.04 8.74
C PRO A 655 1.60 20.28 9.95
N SER A 656 2.12 21.09 10.88
CA SER A 656 1.42 21.53 12.08
C SER A 656 1.19 23.03 12.02
N SER A 657 0.08 23.48 12.59
CA SER A 657 -0.22 24.90 12.77
C SER A 657 -0.88 25.13 14.13
N GLY A 658 -0.85 26.35 14.63
CA GLY A 658 -1.53 26.65 15.88
C GLY A 658 -1.74 28.13 16.09
N THR A 659 -2.69 28.43 16.99
CA THR A 659 -3.07 29.78 17.36
C THR A 659 -3.20 29.85 18.88
N ILE A 660 -2.58 30.84 19.51
CA ILE A 660 -2.76 31.14 20.92
C ILE A 660 -3.69 32.34 21.10
N PHE A 661 -4.53 32.29 22.12
CA PHE A 661 -5.57 33.26 22.38
C PHE A 661 -5.38 33.90 23.75
N TYR A 662 -5.49 35.22 23.78
CA TYR A 662 -5.45 36.04 24.98
C TYR A 662 -6.75 36.85 25.09
N ALA A 663 -7.41 36.76 26.25
CA ALA A 663 -8.61 37.52 26.54
C ALA A 663 -8.28 38.87 27.17
N LEU A 664 -8.97 39.93 26.76
CA LEU A 664 -8.86 41.24 27.38
C LEU A 664 -9.40 41.17 28.82
N ILE A 665 -8.58 41.62 29.77
CA ILE A 665 -8.92 41.71 31.20
C ILE A 665 -9.39 43.11 31.53
N GLU A 666 -8.65 44.11 31.08
CA GLU A 666 -8.91 45.53 31.35
C GLU A 666 -8.54 46.35 30.11
N GLY A 667 -9.36 47.34 29.76
CA GLY A 667 -9.28 48.10 28.52
C GLY A 667 -9.72 49.55 28.69
N ILE A 668 -8.75 50.46 28.82
CA ILE A 668 -8.97 51.92 28.85
C ILE A 668 -8.37 52.51 27.57
N GLY A 669 -9.13 53.35 26.87
CA GLY A 669 -8.70 53.94 25.60
C GLY A 669 -8.69 52.96 24.42
N GLY A 670 -9.29 51.76 24.57
CA GLY A 670 -9.38 50.73 23.53
C GLY A 670 -9.15 49.31 24.07
N GLY A 671 -9.10 48.34 23.15
CA GLY A 671 -8.77 46.93 23.45
C GLY A 671 -9.82 45.92 22.96
N GLN A 672 -9.36 44.79 22.46
CA GLN A 672 -10.16 43.61 22.10
C GLN A 672 -9.33 42.35 22.30
N ASN A 673 -9.96 41.17 22.42
CA ASN A 673 -9.25 39.89 22.51
C ASN A 673 -8.22 39.73 21.40
N GLN A 674 -7.08 39.13 21.72
CA GLN A 674 -5.96 38.97 20.80
C GLN A 674 -5.73 37.50 20.48
N SER A 675 -5.32 37.24 19.25
CA SER A 675 -4.84 35.92 18.82
C SER A 675 -3.54 36.07 18.06
N TYR A 676 -2.65 35.10 18.23
CA TYR A 676 -1.35 35.08 17.59
C TYR A 676 -1.07 33.69 17.03
N PRO A 677 -0.40 33.58 15.87
CA PRO A 677 0.09 32.28 15.40
C PRO A 677 1.12 31.72 16.40
N ILE A 678 1.19 30.39 16.46
CA ILE A 678 2.24 29.67 17.18
C ILE A 678 3.25 29.19 16.14
N ASP A 679 4.46 29.73 16.19
CA ASP A 679 5.50 29.42 15.23
C ASP A 679 6.31 28.18 15.65
N GLY A 680 6.90 27.49 14.66
CA GLY A 680 7.87 26.43 14.89
C GLY A 680 7.32 25.10 15.42
N ILE A 681 6.03 24.80 15.21
CA ILE A 681 5.46 23.50 15.59
C ILE A 681 6.00 22.40 14.67
N ASN A 682 6.57 21.34 15.26
CA ASN A 682 7.15 20.25 14.50
C ASN A 682 6.09 19.47 13.69
N PRO A 683 6.44 18.94 12.50
CA PRO A 683 5.54 18.05 11.76
C PRO A 683 5.44 16.68 12.42
N VAL A 684 4.50 15.86 11.95
CA VAL A 684 4.32 14.46 12.40
C VAL A 684 4.24 13.52 11.21
N THR A 685 5.05 12.46 11.22
CA THR A 685 5.02 11.37 10.26
C THR A 685 4.20 10.20 10.83
N VAL A 686 3.05 9.89 10.23
CA VAL A 686 2.26 8.70 10.58
C VAL A 686 2.78 7.53 9.76
N HIS A 687 3.18 6.44 10.43
CA HIS A 687 3.69 5.24 9.77
C HIS A 687 3.36 3.98 10.57
N THR A 688 2.31 3.28 10.18
CA THR A 688 1.87 2.05 10.83
C THR A 688 2.61 0.84 10.22
N PRO A 689 3.45 0.15 11.00
CA PRO A 689 4.34 -0.89 10.49
C PRO A 689 3.63 -2.25 10.39
N VAL A 690 3.91 -2.97 9.30
CA VAL A 690 3.59 -4.38 9.13
C VAL A 690 4.78 -5.13 8.54
N VAL A 691 4.88 -6.41 8.92
CA VAL A 691 5.91 -7.35 8.46
C VAL A 691 5.25 -8.64 7.98
N ASN A 692 5.96 -9.36 7.13
CA ASN A 692 5.54 -10.65 6.61
C ASN A 692 6.77 -11.55 6.41
N GLN A 693 6.93 -12.50 7.33
CA GLN A 693 7.99 -13.52 7.30
C GLN A 693 7.36 -14.90 7.13
N ALA A 694 6.34 -14.99 6.27
CA ALA A 694 5.58 -16.21 6.12
C ALA A 694 6.42 -17.37 5.56
N SER A 695 6.09 -18.58 5.97
CA SER A 695 6.72 -19.81 5.49
C SER A 695 5.71 -20.95 5.39
N VAL A 696 6.06 -21.97 4.62
CA VAL A 696 5.29 -23.22 4.47
C VAL A 696 6.16 -24.38 4.94
N SER A 697 5.57 -25.34 5.66
CA SER A 697 6.27 -26.55 6.12
C SER A 697 6.73 -27.40 4.94
N ASP A 698 7.91 -27.99 5.06
CA ASP A 698 8.52 -28.81 4.02
C ASP A 698 8.49 -30.30 4.39
N ASP A 699 7.72 -31.11 3.66
CA ASP A 699 7.55 -32.55 3.92
C ASP A 699 8.52 -33.43 3.11
N GLN A 700 9.82 -33.09 3.19
CA GLN A 700 10.90 -33.79 2.48
C GLN A 700 10.89 -35.30 2.72
N ALA A 701 10.57 -35.73 3.94
CA ALA A 701 10.61 -37.14 4.32
C ALA A 701 9.68 -38.02 3.47
N HIS A 702 8.62 -37.44 2.90
CA HIS A 702 7.64 -38.14 2.07
C HIS A 702 7.84 -37.87 0.57
N ASN A 703 8.86 -37.09 0.19
CA ASN A 703 9.17 -36.79 -1.20
C ASN A 703 9.80 -38.00 -1.90
N GLN A 704 9.04 -38.61 -2.82
CA GLN A 704 9.45 -39.79 -3.59
C GLN A 704 10.05 -39.46 -4.97
N LYS A 705 10.28 -38.17 -5.29
CA LYS A 705 10.81 -37.75 -6.60
C LYS A 705 12.20 -38.31 -6.84
N THR A 706 12.47 -38.73 -8.07
CA THR A 706 13.84 -39.08 -8.52
C THR A 706 14.80 -37.91 -8.38
N LEU A 707 14.34 -36.70 -8.72
CA LEU A 707 15.06 -35.44 -8.59
C LEU A 707 14.16 -34.45 -7.84
N PRO A 708 14.34 -34.29 -6.51
CA PRO A 708 13.67 -33.26 -5.73
C PRO A 708 14.04 -31.86 -6.24
N THR A 709 13.08 -30.94 -6.26
CA THR A 709 13.33 -29.56 -6.68
C THR A 709 13.96 -28.75 -5.55
N ALA A 710 15.16 -28.21 -5.78
CA ALA A 710 15.86 -27.41 -4.79
C ALA A 710 15.14 -26.08 -4.51
N GLY A 711 15.18 -25.61 -3.26
CA GLY A 711 14.63 -24.31 -2.86
C GLY A 711 13.10 -24.24 -2.77
N ARG A 712 12.39 -25.38 -2.86
CA ARG A 712 10.93 -25.45 -2.75
C ARG A 712 10.52 -26.38 -1.61
N ALA A 713 9.51 -25.98 -0.84
CA ALA A 713 8.92 -26.86 0.17
C ALA A 713 8.09 -27.95 -0.51
N ALA A 714 8.29 -29.21 -0.11
CA ALA A 714 7.54 -30.35 -0.62
C ALA A 714 6.16 -30.42 0.05
N LEU A 715 5.11 -30.31 -0.75
CA LEU A 715 3.72 -30.56 -0.35
C LEU A 715 3.26 -31.87 -0.98
N ILE A 716 2.86 -32.83 -0.16
CA ILE A 716 2.52 -34.18 -0.62
C ILE A 716 0.99 -34.32 -0.68
N LEU A 717 0.49 -34.87 -1.78
CA LEU A 717 -0.95 -35.13 -1.93
C LEU A 717 -1.46 -36.04 -0.80
N ASP A 718 -2.69 -35.78 -0.35
CA ASP A 718 -3.33 -36.47 0.78
C ASP A 718 -2.55 -36.37 2.10
N ARG A 719 -1.86 -35.25 2.32
CA ARG A 719 -1.14 -34.98 3.57
C ARG A 719 -1.37 -33.55 4.08
N PRO A 720 -1.29 -33.33 5.40
CA PRO A 720 -1.36 -32.00 5.96
C PRO A 720 -0.06 -31.24 5.71
N PHE A 721 -0.16 -29.92 5.60
CA PHE A 721 0.97 -28.99 5.65
C PHE A 721 0.59 -27.78 6.49
N THR A 722 1.59 -27.07 7.01
CA THR A 722 1.39 -25.92 7.90
C THR A 722 1.95 -24.67 7.27
N VAL A 723 1.16 -23.59 7.27
CA VAL A 723 1.66 -22.25 6.98
C VAL A 723 1.92 -21.52 8.30
N ILE A 724 2.99 -20.73 8.33
CA ILE A 724 3.41 -19.95 9.48
C ILE A 724 3.43 -18.49 9.03
N ILE A 725 2.68 -17.61 9.70
CA ILE A 725 2.64 -16.17 9.41
C ILE A 725 2.93 -15.41 10.72
N PRO A 726 4.23 -15.15 11.02
CA PRO A 726 4.64 -14.45 12.23
C PRO A 726 4.16 -13.00 12.23
N THR A 727 3.96 -12.43 13.41
CA THR A 727 3.68 -10.99 13.60
C THR A 727 4.95 -10.20 13.91
N ASN A 728 6.07 -10.88 14.16
CA ASN A 728 7.37 -10.30 14.44
C ASN A 728 8.32 -10.34 13.25
N GLY A 729 9.21 -9.36 13.18
CA GLY A 729 10.21 -9.26 12.12
C GLY A 729 10.96 -7.94 12.18
N ALA A 730 11.97 -7.79 11.30
CA ALA A 730 12.72 -6.55 11.15
C ALA A 730 11.92 -5.51 10.35
N HIS A 731 12.03 -4.25 10.78
CA HIS A 731 11.52 -3.06 10.10
C HIS A 731 12.60 -1.96 10.07
N ARG A 732 12.26 -0.71 9.72
CA ARG A 732 13.14 0.46 9.74
C ARG A 732 13.84 0.60 11.10
N ASP A 733 15.13 0.94 11.05
CA ASP A 733 15.93 1.20 12.25
C ASP A 733 15.74 2.63 12.75
N ILE A 734 14.53 2.92 13.26
CA ILE A 734 14.13 4.21 13.84
C ILE A 734 13.55 3.99 15.25
N LYS A 735 13.50 5.04 16.08
CA LYS A 735 13.06 4.93 17.48
C LYS A 735 11.65 4.33 17.57
N GLY A 736 11.54 3.23 18.31
CA GLY A 736 10.28 2.51 18.45
C GLY A 736 9.95 1.56 17.30
N TYR A 737 10.86 1.28 16.37
CA TYR A 737 10.73 0.25 15.33
C TYR A 737 11.84 -0.81 15.52
N GLY A 738 12.47 -1.32 14.45
CA GLY A 738 13.49 -2.37 14.48
C GLY A 738 12.95 -3.80 14.37
N ASN A 739 13.59 -4.76 15.05
CA ASN A 739 13.17 -6.16 15.03
C ASN A 739 12.33 -6.51 16.27
N ARG A 740 11.01 -6.61 16.10
CA ARG A 740 10.05 -6.84 17.20
C ARG A 740 8.72 -7.37 16.70
N ASP A 741 7.77 -7.57 17.63
CA ASP A 741 6.38 -7.90 17.31
C ASP A 741 5.59 -6.65 16.88
N TYR A 742 4.89 -6.77 15.75
CA TYR A 742 4.04 -5.74 15.16
C TYR A 742 2.56 -6.14 15.11
N GLY A 743 2.17 -7.26 15.74
CA GLY A 743 0.80 -7.76 15.73
C GLY A 743 -0.26 -6.75 16.15
N LYS A 744 0.08 -5.80 17.05
CA LYS A 744 -0.79 -4.68 17.46
C LYS A 744 -1.31 -3.86 16.28
N TYR A 745 -0.51 -3.71 15.22
CA TYR A 745 -0.77 -2.79 14.10
C TYR A 745 -1.31 -3.51 12.85
N MET A 746 -1.61 -4.81 12.96
CA MET A 746 -2.08 -5.63 11.83
C MET A 746 -3.61 -5.71 11.85
N ARG A 747 -4.25 -5.38 10.73
CA ARG A 747 -5.68 -5.61 10.50
C ARG A 747 -5.98 -7.08 10.26
N ASP A 748 -5.20 -7.68 9.37
CA ASP A 748 -5.45 -9.02 8.84
C ASP A 748 -4.15 -9.65 8.32
N LYS A 749 -4.10 -10.98 8.33
CA LYS A 749 -3.04 -11.78 7.72
C LYS A 749 -3.72 -12.75 6.76
N GLN A 750 -3.24 -12.85 5.54
CA GLN A 750 -3.92 -13.66 4.53
C GLN A 750 -2.93 -14.53 3.77
N VAL A 751 -3.42 -15.70 3.36
CA VAL A 751 -2.74 -16.65 2.48
C VAL A 751 -3.59 -16.90 1.24
N TRP A 752 -2.93 -17.09 0.10
CA TRP A 752 -3.54 -17.39 -1.18
C TRP A 752 -2.80 -18.58 -1.79
N PHE A 753 -3.56 -19.60 -2.16
CA PHE A 753 -3.04 -20.82 -2.78
C PHE A 753 -3.43 -20.85 -4.26
N PRO A 754 -2.50 -21.12 -5.19
CA PRO A 754 -2.82 -21.37 -6.60
C PRO A 754 -3.48 -22.73 -6.85
N PHE A 755 -3.79 -23.48 -5.78
CA PHE A 755 -4.42 -24.79 -5.80
C PHE A 755 -5.43 -24.91 -4.65
N ASP A 756 -6.35 -25.87 -4.77
CA ASP A 756 -7.36 -26.12 -3.74
C ASP A 756 -6.73 -26.66 -2.46
N VAL A 757 -7.26 -26.26 -1.31
CA VAL A 757 -6.85 -26.78 -0.01
C VAL A 757 -8.05 -27.02 0.88
N TYR A 758 -7.97 -28.00 1.77
CA TYR A 758 -8.92 -28.12 2.87
C TYR A 758 -8.38 -27.45 4.13
N LYS A 759 -9.27 -26.94 4.97
CA LYS A 759 -8.93 -26.67 6.38
C LYS A 759 -8.57 -27.98 7.10
N ALA A 760 -7.98 -27.87 8.29
CA ALA A 760 -7.57 -29.03 9.10
C ALA A 760 -8.70 -30.06 9.36
N ASP A 761 -9.97 -29.64 9.28
CA ASP A 761 -11.14 -30.50 9.45
C ASP A 761 -11.42 -31.47 8.27
N ARG A 762 -10.75 -31.28 7.12
CA ARG A 762 -10.97 -31.99 5.84
C ARG A 762 -12.40 -31.92 5.31
N LYS A 763 -13.20 -30.95 5.77
CA LYS A 763 -14.59 -30.73 5.37
C LYS A 763 -14.73 -29.42 4.62
N THR A 764 -14.03 -28.39 5.08
CA THR A 764 -14.14 -27.04 4.53
C THR A 764 -13.11 -26.85 3.42
N LEU A 765 -13.57 -26.92 2.17
CA LEU A 765 -12.75 -26.64 0.99
C LEU A 765 -12.54 -25.13 0.84
N ILE A 766 -11.31 -24.73 0.58
CA ILE A 766 -10.93 -23.40 0.13
C ILE A 766 -10.53 -23.57 -1.34
N PRO A 767 -11.32 -23.04 -2.29
CA PRO A 767 -10.97 -23.09 -3.70
C PRO A 767 -9.64 -22.40 -3.96
N LYS A 768 -8.91 -22.86 -4.97
CA LYS A 768 -7.74 -22.18 -5.49
C LYS A 768 -8.05 -20.72 -5.80
N GLU A 769 -7.00 -19.91 -5.80
CA GLU A 769 -7.04 -18.50 -6.14
C GLU A 769 -7.87 -17.63 -5.18
N THR A 770 -8.07 -18.09 -3.95
CA THR A 770 -8.86 -17.40 -2.93
C THR A 770 -7.98 -16.89 -1.78
N TRP A 771 -8.05 -15.59 -1.48
CA TRP A 771 -7.44 -15.02 -0.27
C TRP A 771 -8.19 -15.48 0.97
N THR A 772 -7.48 -16.14 1.89
CA THR A 772 -8.04 -16.66 3.14
C THR A 772 -7.42 -15.95 4.33
N SER A 773 -8.26 -15.30 5.15
CA SER A 773 -7.83 -14.65 6.39
C SER A 773 -7.43 -15.65 7.48
N ILE A 774 -6.33 -15.35 8.14
CA ILE A 774 -5.78 -16.03 9.31
C ILE A 774 -5.79 -15.02 10.46
N PRO A 775 -6.42 -15.33 11.60
CA PRO A 775 -6.45 -14.43 12.75
C PRO A 775 -5.04 -13.92 13.12
N VAL A 776 -4.91 -12.63 13.46
CA VAL A 776 -3.60 -11.99 13.73
C VAL A 776 -2.82 -12.74 14.82
N GLY A 777 -3.49 -13.14 15.91
CA GLY A 777 -2.86 -13.92 16.99
C GLY A 777 -2.53 -15.38 16.65
N GLN A 778 -3.03 -15.91 15.53
CA GLN A 778 -2.76 -17.28 15.09
C GLN A 778 -1.50 -17.30 14.21
N ILE A 779 -0.38 -17.76 14.78
CA ILE A 779 0.91 -17.80 14.07
C ILE A 779 1.01 -18.97 13.10
N GLN A 780 0.40 -20.12 13.41
CA GLN A 780 0.45 -21.34 12.59
C GLN A 780 -0.95 -21.82 12.22
N THR A 781 -1.10 -22.29 10.97
CA THR A 781 -2.36 -22.84 10.47
C THR A 781 -2.09 -24.08 9.64
N THR A 782 -2.73 -25.20 9.99
CA THR A 782 -2.65 -26.44 9.23
C THR A 782 -3.75 -26.51 8.17
N PHE A 783 -3.34 -26.87 6.96
CA PHE A 783 -4.19 -27.17 5.81
C PHE A 783 -3.96 -28.61 5.37
N TYR A 784 -4.85 -29.12 4.52
CA TYR A 784 -4.75 -30.46 3.96
C TYR A 784 -4.85 -30.42 2.44
N LEU A 785 -3.94 -31.12 1.76
CA LEU A 785 -3.84 -31.07 0.30
C LEU A 785 -4.73 -32.15 -0.35
N PRO A 786 -5.76 -31.76 -1.13
CA PRO A 786 -6.62 -32.71 -1.85
C PRO A 786 -5.87 -33.47 -2.94
N VAL A 787 -6.30 -34.70 -3.24
CA VAL A 787 -5.65 -35.57 -4.22
C VAL A 787 -5.79 -35.13 -5.68
N TRP A 788 -6.80 -34.31 -6.00
CA TRP A 788 -7.06 -33.81 -7.36
C TRP A 788 -6.26 -32.57 -7.75
N VAL A 789 -5.49 -32.02 -6.82
CA VAL A 789 -4.55 -30.96 -7.14
C VAL A 789 -3.50 -31.51 -8.10
N ASP A 790 -3.20 -30.75 -9.16
CA ASP A 790 -2.17 -31.13 -10.11
C ASP A 790 -0.78 -31.08 -9.46
N GLU A 791 0.05 -32.06 -9.80
CA GLU A 791 1.46 -32.04 -9.40
C GLU A 791 2.22 -30.95 -10.17
N GLY A 792 3.05 -30.17 -9.48
CA GLY A 792 3.78 -29.08 -10.12
C GLY A 792 4.43 -28.12 -9.14
N ASN A 793 5.14 -27.15 -9.72
CA ASN A 793 5.73 -26.04 -8.98
C ASN A 793 4.71 -24.92 -8.85
N TYR A 794 4.56 -24.39 -7.64
CA TYR A 794 3.60 -23.35 -7.30
C TYR A 794 4.23 -22.31 -6.39
N ASP A 795 3.65 -21.11 -6.38
CA ASP A 795 4.05 -20.03 -5.49
C ASP A 795 2.85 -19.66 -4.61
N VAL A 796 3.00 -19.87 -3.30
CA VAL A 796 1.98 -19.50 -2.31
C VAL A 796 2.20 -18.05 -1.90
N LEU A 797 1.15 -17.25 -1.99
CA LEU A 797 1.23 -15.80 -1.74
C LEU A 797 0.69 -15.49 -0.34
N PHE A 798 1.38 -14.59 0.35
CA PHE A 798 0.99 -14.12 1.66
C PHE A 798 0.92 -12.60 1.66
N ARG A 799 0.00 -12.04 2.45
CA ARG A 799 -0.02 -10.62 2.74
C ARG A 799 -0.44 -10.32 4.18
N THR A 800 0.23 -9.35 4.78
CA THR A 800 -0.12 -8.79 6.09
C THR A 800 -0.54 -7.35 5.87
N ILE A 801 -1.73 -6.98 6.34
CA ILE A 801 -2.34 -5.69 6.06
C ILE A 801 -2.33 -4.84 7.32
N ALA A 802 -1.85 -3.60 7.24
CA ALA A 802 -1.86 -2.66 8.35
C ALA A 802 -3.29 -2.26 8.75
N GLU A 803 -3.53 -1.98 10.04
CA GLU A 803 -4.83 -1.51 10.55
C GLU A 803 -5.33 -0.26 9.82
N ASN A 804 -4.40 0.61 9.42
CA ASN A 804 -4.68 1.86 8.71
C ASN A 804 -4.58 1.75 7.18
N SER A 805 -4.58 0.53 6.63
CA SER A 805 -4.53 0.34 5.19
C SER A 805 -5.80 0.88 4.53
N PRO A 806 -5.68 1.84 3.58
CA PRO A 806 -6.80 2.28 2.78
C PRO A 806 -7.39 1.14 1.92
N PRO A 807 -8.61 1.30 1.36
CA PRO A 807 -9.23 0.29 0.51
C PRO A 807 -8.40 -0.04 -0.75
N SER A 808 -7.85 0.99 -1.39
CA SER A 808 -6.80 0.86 -2.40
C SER A 808 -5.46 0.96 -1.70
N PHE A 809 -4.59 -0.03 -1.89
CA PHE A 809 -3.29 -0.09 -1.22
C PHE A 809 -2.21 -0.58 -2.18
N THR A 810 -0.98 -0.19 -1.87
CA THR A 810 0.22 -0.77 -2.48
C THR A 810 0.93 -1.66 -1.46
N SER A 811 1.80 -2.54 -1.94
CA SER A 811 2.48 -3.53 -1.11
C SER A 811 3.99 -3.53 -1.31
N GLN A 812 4.70 -3.94 -0.27
CA GLN A 812 6.14 -4.18 -0.31
C GLN A 812 6.46 -5.57 0.22
N MET A 813 7.47 -6.21 -0.36
CA MET A 813 7.91 -7.53 0.11
C MET A 813 8.54 -7.43 1.51
N ASN A 814 8.25 -8.41 2.36
CA ASN A 814 8.72 -8.62 3.74
C ASN A 814 8.28 -7.58 4.79
N ALA A 815 8.24 -6.29 4.46
CA ALA A 815 7.81 -5.23 5.39
C ALA A 815 7.48 -3.95 4.60
N ASN A 816 6.56 -3.13 5.10
CA ASN A 816 6.32 -1.80 4.53
C ASN A 816 7.37 -0.78 5.01
N LEU A 817 8.63 -0.95 4.57
CA LEU A 817 9.72 -0.04 4.88
C LEU A 817 9.51 1.35 4.23
N ASP A 818 8.91 1.39 3.06
CA ASP A 818 8.43 2.63 2.45
C ASP A 818 7.02 2.94 2.98
N LEU A 819 6.85 4.17 3.47
CA LEU A 819 5.61 4.62 4.09
C LEU A 819 4.42 4.65 3.11
N THR A 820 4.67 4.70 1.80
CA THR A 820 3.62 4.65 0.77
C THR A 820 2.89 3.31 0.73
N HIS A 821 3.47 2.25 1.31
CA HIS A 821 2.91 0.91 1.38
C HIS A 821 2.21 0.65 2.74
N HIS A 822 1.09 -0.08 2.68
CA HIS A 822 0.32 -0.49 3.88
C HIS A 822 0.21 -2.01 4.02
N VAL A 823 0.82 -2.74 3.09
CA VAL A 823 0.77 -4.20 3.04
C VAL A 823 2.17 -4.76 2.88
N ALA A 824 2.51 -5.73 3.72
CA ALA A 824 3.73 -6.53 3.58
C ALA A 824 3.41 -7.86 2.90
N THR A 825 4.06 -8.19 1.79
CA THR A 825 3.85 -9.43 1.02
C THR A 825 4.99 -10.42 1.19
N GLN A 826 4.71 -11.70 0.98
CA GLN A 826 5.72 -12.74 0.88
C GLN A 826 5.28 -13.80 -0.14
N VAL A 827 6.26 -14.37 -0.84
CA VAL A 827 6.04 -15.47 -1.79
C VAL A 827 6.85 -16.66 -1.32
N VAL A 828 6.18 -17.80 -1.13
CA VAL A 828 6.84 -19.05 -0.72
C VAL A 828 6.71 -20.08 -1.85
N PRO A 829 7.81 -20.47 -2.49
CA PRO A 829 7.77 -21.46 -3.55
C PRO A 829 7.62 -22.87 -2.97
N VAL A 830 6.69 -23.64 -3.54
CA VAL A 830 6.36 -25.01 -3.15
C VAL A 830 6.33 -25.95 -4.37
N GLU A 831 6.46 -27.24 -4.13
CA GLU A 831 6.23 -28.29 -5.14
C GLU A 831 5.14 -29.25 -4.61
N VAL A 832 4.07 -29.44 -5.38
CA VAL A 832 3.05 -30.46 -5.11
C VAL A 832 3.46 -31.78 -5.75
N ILE A 833 3.52 -32.83 -4.94
CA ILE A 833 4.11 -34.12 -5.32
C ILE A 833 3.13 -35.28 -5.04
N GLY A 834 2.99 -36.15 -6.02
CA GLY A 834 2.24 -37.40 -5.95
C GLY A 834 2.98 -38.51 -5.20
N ARG A 835 2.43 -39.73 -5.26
CA ARG A 835 2.92 -40.87 -4.48
C ARG A 835 2.80 -42.19 -5.24
N VAL A 836 3.68 -43.14 -4.94
CA VAL A 836 3.58 -44.57 -5.29
C VAL A 836 3.72 -45.42 -4.03
N TYR A 837 2.79 -46.35 -3.80
CA TYR A 837 2.63 -46.99 -2.49
C TYR A 837 1.79 -48.27 -2.54
N ASP A 838 1.61 -48.91 -1.37
CA ASP A 838 0.70 -50.05 -1.17
C ASP A 838 1.01 -51.28 -2.08
N PHE A 839 2.29 -51.53 -2.36
CA PHE A 839 2.67 -52.73 -3.12
C PHE A 839 2.25 -53.99 -2.35
N ARG A 840 1.55 -54.92 -3.02
CA ARG A 840 1.10 -56.17 -2.40
C ARG A 840 0.91 -57.30 -3.40
N ILE A 841 1.12 -58.53 -2.94
CA ILE A 841 0.77 -59.75 -3.67
C ILE A 841 -0.67 -60.14 -3.31
N THR A 842 -1.50 -60.30 -4.34
CA THR A 842 -2.96 -60.51 -4.23
C THR A 842 -3.40 -61.90 -4.64
N ASP A 843 -2.53 -62.68 -5.32
CA ASP A 843 -2.77 -64.09 -5.63
C ASP A 843 -1.47 -64.80 -6.03
N ILE A 844 -1.46 -66.13 -5.97
CA ILE A 844 -0.34 -66.99 -6.39
C ILE A 844 -0.93 -68.20 -7.11
N ALA A 845 -0.48 -68.45 -8.34
CA ALA A 845 -1.03 -69.52 -9.20
C ALA A 845 -0.64 -70.95 -8.78
N ASP A 846 0.35 -71.08 -7.89
CA ASP A 846 0.73 -72.36 -7.28
C ASP A 846 -0.45 -72.90 -6.44
N PHE A 847 -0.89 -74.12 -6.73
CA PHE A 847 -2.07 -74.73 -6.12
C PHE A 847 -1.98 -74.85 -4.60
N ASN A 848 -0.76 -74.86 -4.03
CA ASN A 848 -0.59 -74.88 -2.58
C ASN A 848 -1.15 -73.61 -1.93
N TRP A 849 -1.20 -72.48 -2.65
CA TRP A 849 -1.59 -71.17 -2.15
C TRP A 849 -3.03 -70.80 -2.48
N GLU A 850 -3.73 -71.56 -3.33
CA GLU A 850 -5.06 -71.18 -3.83
C GLU A 850 -6.05 -70.87 -2.70
N THR A 851 -6.13 -71.71 -1.66
CA THR A 851 -7.05 -71.53 -0.52
C THR A 851 -6.68 -70.39 0.41
N VAL A 852 -5.50 -69.79 0.25
CA VAL A 852 -5.13 -68.56 0.97
C VAL A 852 -5.86 -67.37 0.39
N PHE A 853 -5.97 -67.31 -0.94
CA PHE A 853 -6.53 -66.17 -1.67
C PHE A 853 -7.97 -66.40 -2.14
N ARG A 854 -8.40 -67.66 -2.29
CA ARG A 854 -9.73 -68.07 -2.77
C ARG A 854 -10.47 -68.87 -1.70
N ARG A 855 -11.78 -68.63 -1.59
CA ARG A 855 -12.61 -69.29 -0.55
C ARG A 855 -12.64 -70.81 -0.71
N GLU A 856 -12.59 -71.30 -1.95
CA GLU A 856 -12.60 -72.71 -2.31
C GLU A 856 -11.74 -72.92 -3.55
N ARG A 857 -11.23 -74.14 -3.77
CA ARG A 857 -10.41 -74.47 -4.95
C ARG A 857 -11.20 -74.26 -6.24
N GLY A 858 -10.56 -73.69 -7.26
CA GLY A 858 -11.18 -73.30 -8.54
C GLY A 858 -12.06 -72.05 -8.47
N SER A 859 -12.40 -71.55 -7.28
CA SER A 859 -13.30 -70.40 -7.13
C SER A 859 -12.67 -69.09 -7.60
N ALA A 860 -13.49 -68.18 -8.15
CA ALA A 860 -13.08 -66.80 -8.41
C ALA A 860 -13.20 -65.90 -7.16
N THR A 861 -13.96 -66.33 -6.15
CA THR A 861 -14.31 -65.51 -4.99
C THR A 861 -13.12 -65.36 -4.03
N PRO A 862 -12.64 -64.13 -3.77
CA PRO A 862 -11.49 -63.93 -2.90
C PRO A 862 -11.81 -64.12 -1.41
N THR A 863 -10.81 -64.50 -0.63
CA THR A 863 -10.83 -64.47 0.85
C THR A 863 -10.68 -63.05 1.40
N GLY A 864 -10.07 -62.15 0.61
CA GLY A 864 -9.65 -60.81 1.04
C GLY A 864 -8.20 -60.74 1.55
N ASN A 865 -7.51 -61.89 1.64
CA ASN A 865 -6.11 -61.93 2.04
C ASN A 865 -5.20 -61.34 0.96
N ALA A 866 -4.16 -60.62 1.38
CA ALA A 866 -3.07 -60.12 0.54
C ALA A 866 -1.80 -60.00 1.38
N TYR A 867 -0.65 -60.11 0.74
CA TYR A 867 0.65 -59.95 1.40
C TYR A 867 1.22 -58.58 1.08
N TRP A 868 1.29 -57.74 2.11
CA TRP A 868 1.72 -56.34 2.03
C TRP A 868 3.21 -56.20 2.30
N VAL A 869 3.84 -55.12 1.81
CA VAL A 869 5.23 -54.77 2.14
C VAL A 869 5.53 -54.94 3.65
N GLY A 870 4.66 -54.46 4.52
CA GLY A 870 4.79 -54.64 5.95
C GLY A 870 3.47 -54.42 6.70
N THR A 871 3.58 -54.11 8.00
CA THR A 871 2.41 -53.89 8.88
C THR A 871 1.96 -52.44 8.94
N LYS A 872 2.62 -51.54 8.19
CA LYS A 872 2.32 -50.11 8.17
C LYS A 872 1.70 -49.67 6.84
N GLY A 873 0.94 -48.59 6.92
CA GLY A 873 0.31 -47.88 5.81
C GLY A 873 1.29 -46.93 5.12
N ILE A 874 0.76 -46.20 4.14
CA ILE A 874 1.49 -45.27 3.28
C ILE A 874 2.33 -44.23 4.06
N ASP A 875 1.85 -43.79 5.23
CA ASP A 875 2.50 -42.79 6.09
C ASP A 875 3.20 -43.40 7.33
N GLY A 876 3.25 -44.74 7.44
CA GLY A 876 3.87 -45.42 8.58
C GLY A 876 2.95 -45.72 9.76
N ALA A 877 1.67 -45.32 9.71
CA ALA A 877 0.65 -45.73 10.68
C ALA A 877 0.32 -47.23 10.55
N ALA A 878 -0.22 -47.88 11.57
CA ALA A 878 -0.56 -49.31 11.50
C ALA A 878 -1.65 -49.57 10.44
N ARG A 879 -1.43 -50.55 9.55
CA ARG A 879 -2.39 -50.96 8.50
C ARG A 879 -3.43 -51.96 9.01
N GLY A 880 -3.10 -52.71 10.06
CA GLY A 880 -3.98 -53.69 10.68
C GLY A 880 -3.78 -55.14 10.21
N ASN A 881 -2.95 -55.39 9.20
CA ASN A 881 -2.51 -56.75 8.85
C ASN A 881 -1.48 -57.27 9.86
N GLN A 882 -1.40 -58.60 9.98
CA GLN A 882 -0.46 -59.30 10.86
C GLN A 882 0.27 -60.41 10.10
N PRO A 883 1.46 -60.86 10.57
CA PRO A 883 2.07 -62.07 10.07
C PRO A 883 1.07 -63.25 10.09
N PRO A 884 1.06 -64.12 9.06
CA PRO A 884 2.05 -64.20 7.99
C PRO A 884 1.79 -63.29 6.76
N TYR A 885 0.77 -62.43 6.76
CA TYR A 885 0.33 -61.61 5.61
C TYR A 885 1.21 -60.38 5.34
N VAL A 886 2.52 -60.60 5.25
CA VAL A 886 3.57 -59.62 4.95
C VAL A 886 4.56 -60.18 3.94
N LEU A 887 5.21 -59.32 3.17
CA LEU A 887 6.24 -59.67 2.21
C LEU A 887 7.61 -59.90 2.90
N PRO A 888 8.48 -60.72 2.30
CA PRO A 888 8.25 -61.52 1.09
C PRO A 888 7.35 -62.74 1.32
N ILE A 889 6.80 -63.31 0.25
CA ILE A 889 6.27 -64.68 0.27
C ILE A 889 7.46 -65.64 0.43
N ARG A 890 7.48 -66.41 1.52
CA ARG A 890 8.61 -67.28 1.88
C ARG A 890 8.14 -68.49 2.69
N PRO A 891 9.02 -69.49 2.97
CA PRO A 891 8.68 -70.55 3.92
C PRO A 891 8.21 -69.97 5.25
N GLY A 892 7.00 -70.32 5.66
CA GLY A 892 6.32 -69.83 6.86
C GLY A 892 5.31 -68.72 6.59
N SER A 893 5.18 -68.27 5.32
CA SER A 893 4.17 -67.30 4.93
C SER A 893 2.78 -67.95 4.71
N HIS A 894 2.69 -69.28 4.53
CA HIS A 894 1.40 -69.96 4.41
C HIS A 894 0.68 -70.03 5.77
N PRO A 895 -0.61 -69.62 5.90
CA PRO A 895 -1.33 -69.61 7.18
C PRO A 895 -1.65 -71.00 7.73
N ASP A 896 -1.91 -71.99 6.85
CA ASP A 896 -2.14 -73.38 7.28
C ASP A 896 -0.91 -73.99 7.96
N ALA A 897 -1.10 -74.49 9.19
CA ALA A 897 -0.01 -75.02 9.99
C ALA A 897 0.72 -76.23 9.35
N GLY A 898 0.04 -76.99 8.49
CA GLY A 898 0.62 -78.13 7.75
C GLY A 898 1.42 -77.75 6.50
N LYS A 899 1.45 -76.48 6.11
CA LYS A 899 2.12 -75.99 4.89
C LYS A 899 3.22 -74.95 5.18
N LYS A 900 3.70 -74.93 6.42
CA LYS A 900 4.69 -73.94 6.87
C LYS A 900 5.99 -73.96 6.06
N ASN A 901 6.36 -75.06 5.42
CA ASN A 901 7.57 -75.18 4.60
C ASN A 901 7.41 -74.80 3.14
N VAL A 902 6.19 -74.51 2.70
CA VAL A 902 5.90 -74.21 1.30
C VAL A 902 6.45 -72.82 0.94
N ALA A 903 7.25 -72.77 -0.13
CA ALA A 903 7.52 -71.58 -0.92
C ALA A 903 6.91 -71.75 -2.33
N VAL A 904 7.02 -70.75 -3.19
CA VAL A 904 6.44 -70.82 -4.55
C VAL A 904 7.35 -71.67 -5.45
N LYS A 905 6.81 -72.59 -6.25
CA LYS A 905 7.64 -73.29 -7.26
C LYS A 905 7.92 -72.42 -8.48
N THR A 906 9.07 -72.58 -9.12
CA THR A 906 9.40 -71.83 -10.35
C THR A 906 8.40 -72.14 -11.47
N GLY A 907 8.11 -71.18 -12.36
CA GLY A 907 7.07 -71.30 -13.38
C GLY A 907 5.67 -70.83 -12.97
N TYR A 908 5.33 -70.87 -11.68
CA TYR A 908 4.08 -70.27 -11.19
C TYR A 908 4.18 -68.75 -11.08
N HIS A 909 3.14 -68.06 -11.52
CA HIS A 909 3.05 -66.62 -11.44
C HIS A 909 2.41 -66.15 -10.14
N ILE A 910 2.94 -65.06 -9.61
CA ILE A 910 2.30 -64.22 -8.60
C ILE A 910 1.51 -63.13 -9.29
N LYS A 911 0.40 -62.73 -8.67
CA LYS A 911 -0.37 -61.53 -9.04
C LYS A 911 -0.14 -60.48 -7.98
N PHE A 912 0.13 -59.27 -8.41
CA PHE A 912 0.36 -58.15 -7.52
C PHE A 912 -0.37 -56.91 -7.99
N GLU A 913 -0.49 -55.96 -7.08
CA GLU A 913 -0.93 -54.60 -7.38
C GLU A 913 -0.16 -53.59 -6.54
N LEU A 914 -0.22 -52.33 -6.97
CA LEU A 914 0.25 -51.17 -6.24
C LEU A 914 -0.62 -49.96 -6.59
N LYS A 915 -0.48 -48.89 -5.83
CA LYS A 915 -1.22 -47.65 -6.07
C LYS A 915 -0.29 -46.51 -6.42
N SER A 916 -0.81 -45.58 -7.20
CA SER A 916 -0.25 -44.24 -7.34
C SER A 916 -1.29 -43.18 -7.02
N MET A 917 -0.81 -41.98 -6.72
CA MET A 917 -1.60 -40.80 -6.45
C MET A 917 -0.96 -39.60 -7.15
N GLY A 918 -1.77 -38.75 -7.78
CA GLY A 918 -1.33 -37.60 -8.57
C GLY A 918 -1.54 -37.79 -10.07
N ASN A 919 -0.70 -37.13 -10.87
CA ASN A 919 -0.81 -37.01 -12.32
C ASN A 919 -0.22 -38.23 -13.04
N MET A 920 -0.77 -39.41 -12.71
CA MET A 920 -0.42 -40.72 -13.26
C MET A 920 -1.59 -41.34 -14.06
N PHE A 921 -2.47 -40.48 -14.60
CA PHE A 921 -3.69 -40.84 -15.31
C PHE A 921 -3.64 -40.60 -16.84
N GLY A 922 -2.52 -40.11 -17.38
CA GLY A 922 -2.29 -39.92 -18.82
C GLY A 922 -2.18 -41.24 -19.59
N SER A 923 -2.25 -41.15 -20.92
CA SER A 923 -2.14 -42.29 -21.86
C SER A 923 -0.72 -42.82 -22.02
N ASP A 924 0.26 -42.06 -21.54
CA ASP A 924 1.70 -42.32 -21.68
C ASP A 924 2.38 -42.58 -20.33
N ASP A 925 1.60 -42.66 -19.27
CA ASP A 925 2.08 -42.94 -17.92
C ASP A 925 2.18 -44.45 -17.67
N GLY A 926 3.06 -44.89 -16.78
CA GLY A 926 3.22 -46.30 -16.48
C GLY A 926 4.01 -46.58 -15.22
N ILE A 927 4.11 -47.86 -14.88
CA ILE A 927 5.00 -48.33 -13.80
C ILE A 927 6.06 -49.22 -14.42
N LYS A 928 7.32 -48.84 -14.26
CA LYS A 928 8.47 -49.66 -14.61
C LYS A 928 8.91 -50.44 -13.38
N ILE A 929 9.10 -51.73 -13.55
CA ILE A 929 9.57 -52.63 -12.53
C ILE A 929 10.79 -53.36 -13.08
N THR A 930 11.90 -53.30 -12.35
CA THR A 930 13.15 -53.98 -12.72
C THR A 930 13.45 -55.06 -11.70
N PRO A 931 13.25 -56.35 -12.03
CA PRO A 931 13.61 -57.45 -11.16
C PRO A 931 15.12 -57.64 -11.07
N THR A 932 15.60 -58.00 -9.88
CA THR A 932 16.94 -58.55 -9.65
C THR A 932 16.81 -59.88 -8.89
N PHE A 933 17.76 -60.78 -9.08
CA PHE A 933 17.67 -62.15 -8.60
C PHE A 933 18.79 -62.44 -7.61
N TYR A 934 18.44 -63.08 -6.50
CA TYR A 934 19.39 -63.56 -5.51
C TYR A 934 19.15 -65.04 -5.25
N PHE A 935 20.20 -65.77 -4.89
CA PHE A 935 20.10 -67.12 -4.35
C PHE A 935 20.47 -67.09 -2.86
N VAL A 936 19.75 -67.85 -2.05
CA VAL A 936 20.09 -68.13 -0.64
C VAL A 936 19.93 -69.62 -0.40
N ASP A 937 20.85 -70.23 0.33
CA ASP A 937 20.74 -71.66 0.63
C ASP A 937 19.59 -71.97 1.60
N SER A 938 19.20 -73.23 1.70
CA SER A 938 18.12 -73.71 2.57
C SER A 938 18.35 -73.43 4.06
N LYS A 939 19.59 -73.11 4.48
CA LYS A 939 19.94 -72.74 5.87
C LYS A 939 19.89 -71.23 6.10
N GLY A 940 19.46 -70.45 5.11
CA GLY A 940 19.42 -68.99 5.17
C GLY A 940 20.80 -68.34 5.09
N LYS A 941 21.81 -69.07 4.61
CA LYS A 941 23.19 -68.60 4.44
C LYS A 941 23.50 -68.37 2.96
N ASN A 942 24.69 -67.80 2.71
CA ASN A 942 25.24 -67.64 1.36
C ASN A 942 24.34 -66.86 0.37
N ARG A 943 23.59 -65.87 0.87
CA ARG A 943 22.82 -64.94 0.02
C ARG A 943 23.76 -64.23 -0.95
N GLN A 944 23.52 -64.38 -2.25
CA GLN A 944 24.33 -63.78 -3.31
C GLN A 944 23.47 -63.40 -4.52
N GLU A 945 23.85 -62.37 -5.27
CA GLU A 945 23.20 -62.03 -6.53
C GLU A 945 23.54 -63.08 -7.59
N VAL A 946 22.57 -63.44 -8.44
CA VAL A 946 22.69 -64.55 -9.39
C VAL A 946 22.22 -64.18 -10.79
N ASP A 947 22.82 -64.82 -11.79
CA ASP A 947 22.29 -64.84 -13.15
C ASP A 947 21.41 -66.08 -13.33
N LEU A 948 20.26 -65.89 -13.97
CA LEU A 948 19.32 -66.97 -14.28
C LEU A 948 19.36 -67.29 -15.78
N TYR A 949 19.35 -68.57 -16.10
CA TYR A 949 19.34 -69.08 -17.46
C TYR A 949 18.15 -70.00 -17.69
N TYR A 950 17.61 -70.06 -18.90
CA TYR A 950 16.51 -70.97 -19.25
C TYR A 950 16.68 -71.58 -20.64
N HIS A 951 15.88 -72.59 -20.94
CA HIS A 951 15.82 -73.20 -22.28
C HIS A 951 14.56 -72.71 -23.00
N SER A 952 14.65 -72.47 -24.31
CA SER A 952 13.50 -72.16 -25.17
C SER A 952 13.64 -72.83 -26.53
N GLY A 953 12.73 -73.78 -26.82
CA GLY A 953 12.84 -74.63 -28.00
C GLY A 953 14.20 -75.32 -28.10
N ASN A 954 14.93 -75.07 -29.20
CA ASN A 954 16.27 -75.63 -29.42
C ASN A 954 17.40 -74.77 -28.82
N LYS A 955 17.11 -73.57 -28.32
CA LYS A 955 18.10 -72.69 -27.67
C LYS A 955 18.26 -73.11 -26.21
N ARG A 956 19.50 -73.35 -25.81
CA ARG A 956 19.86 -73.79 -24.46
C ARG A 956 20.57 -72.68 -23.71
N PHE A 957 20.34 -72.60 -22.39
CA PHE A 957 20.98 -71.67 -21.48
C PHE A 957 20.96 -70.22 -22.00
N ILE A 958 19.77 -69.69 -22.25
CA ILE A 958 19.54 -68.27 -22.52
C ILE A 958 19.59 -67.53 -21.20
N ARG A 959 20.49 -66.56 -21.05
CA ARG A 959 20.55 -65.72 -19.84
C ARG A 959 19.39 -64.72 -19.86
N ILE A 960 18.66 -64.61 -18.75
CA ILE A 960 17.64 -63.56 -18.58
C ILE A 960 18.28 -62.17 -18.78
N GLY A 961 17.61 -61.32 -19.56
CA GLY A 961 18.08 -59.97 -19.89
C GLY A 961 19.28 -59.90 -20.83
N SER A 962 19.70 -61.02 -21.44
CA SER A 962 20.65 -60.99 -22.55
C SER A 962 19.96 -60.66 -23.87
N SER A 963 20.72 -60.30 -24.91
CA SER A 963 20.15 -60.11 -26.26
C SER A 963 19.53 -61.37 -26.87
N ALA A 964 19.80 -62.55 -26.29
CA ALA A 964 19.18 -63.81 -26.69
C ALA A 964 17.84 -64.07 -25.98
N ASP A 965 17.56 -63.35 -24.89
CA ASP A 965 16.28 -63.38 -24.19
C ASP A 965 15.26 -62.56 -24.97
N VAL A 966 14.32 -63.28 -25.59
CA VAL A 966 13.26 -62.71 -26.43
C VAL A 966 11.87 -63.12 -25.92
N GLU A 967 11.80 -63.67 -24.71
CA GLU A 967 10.54 -64.12 -24.12
C GLU A 967 9.61 -62.91 -23.87
N ARG A 968 8.32 -63.07 -24.19
CA ARG A 968 7.32 -62.01 -24.03
C ARG A 968 6.28 -62.38 -23.01
N ARG A 969 6.20 -61.59 -21.94
CA ARG A 969 5.20 -61.74 -20.89
C ARG A 969 4.02 -60.83 -21.15
N HIS A 970 2.83 -61.36 -20.88
CA HIS A 970 1.57 -60.67 -21.06
C HIS A 970 0.76 -60.70 -19.77
N VAL A 971 -0.06 -59.69 -19.57
CA VAL A 971 -0.93 -59.53 -18.41
C VAL A 971 -2.32 -59.12 -18.86
N THR A 972 -3.36 -59.67 -18.23
CA THR A 972 -4.75 -59.27 -18.46
C THR A 972 -5.29 -58.54 -17.24
N LEU A 973 -5.97 -57.40 -17.47
CA LEU A 973 -6.56 -56.56 -16.43
C LEU A 973 -7.78 -57.22 -15.76
N ASP A 974 -8.73 -57.70 -16.57
CA ASP A 974 -9.95 -58.39 -16.13
C ASP A 974 -9.83 -59.90 -16.34
N THR A 975 -9.41 -60.62 -15.31
CA THR A 975 -9.36 -62.08 -15.30
C THR A 975 -9.69 -62.64 -13.91
N ARG A 976 -10.06 -63.93 -13.84
CA ARG A 976 -10.60 -64.63 -12.66
C ARG A 976 -9.90 -64.30 -11.34
N LEU A 977 -8.58 -64.15 -11.38
CA LEU A 977 -7.74 -64.01 -10.20
C LEU A 977 -7.34 -62.56 -9.84
N ARG A 978 -7.93 -61.54 -10.49
CA ARG A 978 -7.54 -60.12 -10.33
C ARG A 978 -8.29 -59.35 -9.24
N ASN A 979 -9.38 -59.91 -8.71
CA ASN A 979 -10.26 -59.24 -7.73
C ASN A 979 -10.74 -57.85 -8.23
N MET A 980 -10.97 -57.74 -9.54
CA MET A 980 -11.42 -56.53 -10.23
C MET A 980 -12.95 -56.51 -10.28
N SER A 981 -13.58 -55.40 -9.89
CA SER A 981 -15.04 -55.26 -10.00
C SER A 981 -15.44 -54.64 -11.33
N GLN A 982 -16.58 -55.08 -11.89
CA GLN A 982 -17.11 -54.49 -13.13
C GLN A 982 -17.50 -53.02 -12.95
N GLN A 983 -17.92 -52.62 -11.75
CA GLN A 983 -18.22 -51.22 -11.43
C GLN A 983 -16.97 -50.34 -11.51
N GLU A 984 -15.83 -50.80 -10.99
CA GLU A 984 -14.57 -50.04 -11.04
C GLU A 984 -14.08 -49.87 -12.48
N LEU A 985 -14.16 -50.91 -13.31
CA LEU A 985 -13.84 -50.81 -14.74
C LEU A 985 -14.77 -49.84 -15.47
N THR A 986 -16.07 -49.90 -15.16
CA THR A 986 -17.07 -48.99 -15.73
C THR A 986 -16.79 -47.54 -15.33
N ASN A 987 -16.57 -47.25 -14.05
CA ASN A 987 -16.24 -45.92 -13.55
C ASN A 987 -14.92 -45.40 -14.13
N THR A 988 -13.91 -46.26 -14.25
CA THR A 988 -12.62 -45.92 -14.87
C THR A 988 -12.83 -45.49 -16.33
N ALA A 989 -13.58 -46.28 -17.10
CA ALA A 989 -13.90 -45.96 -18.49
C ALA A 989 -14.69 -44.64 -18.61
N SER A 990 -15.67 -44.42 -17.74
CA SER A 990 -16.45 -43.17 -17.69
C SER A 990 -15.55 -41.96 -17.44
N SER A 991 -14.66 -42.01 -16.45
CA SER A 991 -13.73 -40.90 -16.16
C SER A 991 -12.71 -40.67 -17.27
N LEU A 992 -12.17 -41.73 -17.87
CA LEU A 992 -11.28 -41.60 -19.03
C LEU A 992 -11.97 -40.91 -20.21
N TRP A 993 -13.22 -41.28 -20.49
CA TRP A 993 -14.02 -40.64 -21.55
C TRP A 993 -14.20 -39.14 -21.29
N SER A 994 -14.54 -38.77 -20.05
CA SER A 994 -14.73 -37.37 -19.64
C SER A 994 -13.43 -36.56 -19.70
N LEU A 995 -12.31 -37.11 -19.19
CA LEU A 995 -11.02 -36.41 -19.12
C LEU A 995 -10.36 -36.23 -20.49
N ASN A 996 -10.52 -37.19 -21.39
CA ASN A 996 -9.90 -37.14 -22.72
C ASN A 996 -10.68 -36.28 -23.73
N GLY A 997 -11.80 -35.64 -23.33
CA GLY A 997 -12.62 -34.84 -24.22
C GLY A 997 -13.17 -35.62 -25.41
N ALA A 998 -13.39 -36.92 -25.25
CA ALA A 998 -13.70 -37.81 -26.37
C ALA A 998 -15.09 -37.50 -26.98
N SER A 999 -15.12 -37.12 -28.25
CA SER A 999 -16.35 -36.97 -29.03
C SER A 999 -16.96 -38.36 -29.32
N GLY A 1000 -18.23 -38.59 -28.98
CA GLY A 1000 -18.93 -39.84 -29.32
C GLY A 1000 -19.85 -40.34 -28.20
N ASN A 1001 -20.34 -41.57 -28.34
CA ASN A 1001 -21.22 -42.19 -27.34
C ASN A 1001 -20.41 -42.82 -26.19
N GLN A 1002 -20.61 -42.33 -24.96
CA GLN A 1002 -19.93 -42.81 -23.76
C GLN A 1002 -20.15 -44.31 -23.50
N GLN A 1003 -21.37 -44.83 -23.74
CA GLN A 1003 -21.68 -46.24 -23.53
C GLN A 1003 -20.88 -47.15 -24.47
N THR A 1004 -20.69 -46.74 -25.73
CA THR A 1004 -19.85 -47.46 -26.69
C THR A 1004 -18.38 -47.50 -26.24
N PHE A 1005 -17.87 -46.38 -25.72
CA PHE A 1005 -16.51 -46.31 -25.15
C PHE A 1005 -16.36 -47.26 -23.96
N ILE A 1006 -17.32 -47.26 -23.02
CA ILE A 1006 -17.33 -48.17 -21.87
C ILE A 1006 -17.33 -49.63 -22.34
N GLN A 1007 -18.21 -50.01 -23.27
CA GLN A 1007 -18.26 -51.39 -23.79
C GLN A 1007 -16.93 -51.81 -24.43
N GLN A 1008 -16.30 -50.91 -25.20
CA GLN A 1008 -15.01 -51.18 -25.82
C GLN A 1008 -13.91 -51.33 -24.75
N PHE A 1009 -13.86 -50.45 -23.75
CA PHE A 1009 -12.92 -50.56 -22.64
C PHE A 1009 -13.06 -51.89 -21.88
N LEU A 1010 -14.29 -52.32 -21.58
CA LEU A 1010 -14.54 -53.59 -20.90
C LEU A 1010 -14.06 -54.79 -21.72
N LYS A 1011 -14.24 -54.75 -23.05
CA LYS A 1011 -13.71 -55.77 -23.96
C LYS A 1011 -12.18 -55.77 -23.99
N ASP A 1012 -11.57 -54.59 -24.02
CA ASP A 1012 -10.12 -54.41 -24.06
C ASP A 1012 -9.44 -54.80 -22.74
N ALA A 1013 -10.12 -54.68 -21.60
CA ALA A 1013 -9.65 -55.11 -20.29
C ALA A 1013 -9.46 -56.64 -20.20
N GLN A 1014 -10.19 -57.41 -21.01
CA GLN A 1014 -10.08 -58.87 -21.08
C GLN A 1014 -8.99 -59.36 -22.05
N GLN A 1015 -8.37 -58.45 -22.81
CA GLN A 1015 -7.31 -58.81 -23.75
C GLN A 1015 -5.93 -58.84 -23.08
N PRO A 1016 -5.03 -59.77 -23.47
CA PRO A 1016 -3.65 -59.75 -23.01
C PRO A 1016 -2.91 -58.47 -23.40
N VAL A 1017 -2.12 -57.93 -22.48
CA VAL A 1017 -1.30 -56.72 -22.64
C VAL A 1017 0.16 -57.12 -22.48
N TYR A 1018 1.00 -56.80 -23.47
CA TYR A 1018 2.44 -57.03 -23.38
C TYR A 1018 3.07 -56.13 -22.30
N VAL A 1019 3.88 -56.72 -21.42
CA VAL A 1019 4.53 -55.99 -20.31
C VAL A 1019 6.05 -56.09 -20.30
N GLY A 1020 6.68 -56.79 -21.24
CA GLY A 1020 8.14 -57.00 -21.23
C GLY A 1020 8.54 -58.46 -21.02
N GLY A 1021 9.81 -58.67 -20.66
CA GLY A 1021 10.43 -59.98 -20.44
C GLY A 1021 10.54 -60.35 -18.96
N TYR A 1022 11.51 -61.20 -18.63
CA TYR A 1022 11.81 -61.55 -17.22
C TYR A 1022 12.67 -60.48 -16.53
N ASP A 1023 13.44 -59.70 -17.29
CA ASP A 1023 14.40 -58.70 -16.82
C ASP A 1023 13.81 -57.31 -16.61
N VAL A 1024 12.64 -57.02 -17.19
CA VAL A 1024 11.91 -55.76 -17.03
C VAL A 1024 10.41 -55.96 -17.22
N MET A 1025 9.61 -55.26 -16.42
CA MET A 1025 8.19 -55.09 -16.66
C MET A 1025 7.83 -53.61 -16.79
N LEU A 1026 7.05 -53.26 -17.82
CA LEU A 1026 6.39 -51.98 -17.96
C LEU A 1026 4.88 -52.22 -17.90
N LEU A 1027 4.22 -51.70 -16.87
CA LEU A 1027 2.78 -51.73 -16.73
C LEU A 1027 2.20 -50.49 -17.43
N PRO A 1028 1.55 -50.62 -18.60
CA PRO A 1028 0.98 -49.49 -19.32
C PRO A 1028 -0.41 -49.11 -18.76
N PRO A 1029 -1.02 -47.99 -19.19
CA PRO A 1029 -2.33 -47.55 -18.70
C PRO A 1029 -3.46 -48.57 -18.89
N ARG A 1030 -3.32 -49.52 -19.81
CA ARG A 1030 -4.27 -50.62 -19.99
C ARG A 1030 -4.32 -51.59 -18.80
N LEU A 1031 -3.36 -51.52 -17.88
CA LEU A 1031 -3.32 -52.28 -16.64
C LEU A 1031 -3.61 -51.40 -15.40
N ARG A 1032 -4.22 -50.24 -15.63
CA ARG A 1032 -4.56 -49.25 -14.61
C ARG A 1032 -6.07 -49.10 -14.48
N THR A 1033 -6.50 -48.88 -13.25
CA THR A 1033 -7.87 -48.49 -12.89
C THR A 1033 -7.85 -47.27 -11.99
N PHE A 1034 -8.96 -46.53 -11.96
CA PHE A 1034 -9.15 -45.37 -11.10
C PHE A 1034 -9.95 -45.76 -9.87
N ILE A 1035 -9.50 -45.28 -8.71
CA ILE A 1035 -10.05 -45.64 -7.39
C ILE A 1035 -10.17 -44.44 -6.44
N GLY A 1036 -10.02 -43.22 -6.96
CA GLY A 1036 -10.21 -42.00 -6.17
C GLY A 1036 -11.68 -41.83 -5.73
N SER A 1037 -11.93 -40.96 -4.76
CA SER A 1037 -13.32 -40.65 -4.37
C SER A 1037 -14.06 -39.99 -5.54
N MET A 1038 -15.27 -40.46 -5.82
CA MET A 1038 -16.22 -39.78 -6.70
C MET A 1038 -17.15 -38.82 -5.93
N GLU A 1039 -17.10 -38.87 -4.59
CA GLU A 1039 -17.76 -37.91 -3.71
C GLU A 1039 -16.83 -36.73 -3.50
N VAL A 1040 -17.09 -35.62 -4.20
CA VAL A 1040 -16.31 -34.38 -4.14
C VAL A 1040 -17.21 -33.17 -3.90
N PRO A 1041 -16.68 -32.07 -3.33
CA PRO A 1041 -17.43 -30.82 -3.21
C PRO A 1041 -17.94 -30.29 -4.56
N SER A 1042 -19.02 -29.50 -4.51
CA SER A 1042 -19.55 -28.83 -5.70
C SER A 1042 -18.49 -27.95 -6.37
N GLY A 1043 -18.42 -28.00 -7.71
CA GLY A 1043 -17.44 -27.27 -8.51
C GLY A 1043 -16.13 -28.04 -8.78
N ILE A 1044 -15.91 -29.19 -8.15
CA ILE A 1044 -14.77 -30.06 -8.41
C ILE A 1044 -15.10 -31.08 -9.49
N ASP A 1045 -14.18 -31.30 -10.42
CA ASP A 1045 -14.31 -32.33 -11.45
C ASP A 1045 -14.20 -33.73 -10.82
N VAL A 1046 -15.34 -34.42 -10.77
CA VAL A 1046 -15.48 -35.78 -10.24
C VAL A 1046 -14.56 -36.76 -10.96
N SER A 1047 -14.42 -36.65 -12.28
CA SER A 1047 -13.57 -37.55 -13.08
C SER A 1047 -12.09 -37.31 -12.79
N ARG A 1048 -11.67 -36.05 -12.63
CA ARG A 1048 -10.29 -35.71 -12.23
C ARG A 1048 -9.97 -36.24 -10.83
N ALA A 1049 -10.89 -36.11 -9.87
CA ALA A 1049 -10.70 -36.62 -8.52
C ALA A 1049 -10.67 -38.16 -8.46
N HIS A 1050 -11.58 -38.82 -9.16
CA HIS A 1050 -11.58 -40.27 -9.32
C HIS A 1050 -10.27 -40.78 -9.95
N ALA A 1051 -9.81 -40.10 -11.00
CA ALA A 1051 -8.58 -40.42 -11.70
C ALA A 1051 -7.30 -40.07 -10.91
N SER A 1052 -7.40 -39.36 -9.79
CA SER A 1052 -6.23 -38.92 -9.00
C SER A 1052 -5.55 -40.04 -8.22
N VAL A 1053 -6.26 -41.13 -7.96
CA VAL A 1053 -5.72 -42.30 -7.28
C VAL A 1053 -5.90 -43.48 -8.21
N GLN A 1054 -4.80 -44.15 -8.54
CA GLN A 1054 -4.80 -45.22 -9.53
C GLN A 1054 -4.33 -46.52 -8.91
N ARG A 1055 -4.95 -47.62 -9.33
CA ARG A 1055 -4.50 -48.99 -9.04
C ARG A 1055 -3.88 -49.59 -10.28
N TRP A 1056 -2.67 -50.12 -10.13
CA TRP A 1056 -1.92 -50.81 -11.17
C TRP A 1056 -1.81 -52.29 -10.84
N VAL A 1057 -2.07 -53.15 -11.81
CA VAL A 1057 -2.00 -54.60 -11.63
C VAL A 1057 -0.90 -55.22 -12.49
N GLY A 1058 -0.20 -56.21 -11.95
CA GLY A 1058 0.88 -56.90 -12.65
C GLY A 1058 0.98 -58.38 -12.31
N GLU A 1059 1.75 -59.12 -13.09
CA GLU A 1059 1.98 -60.57 -12.92
C GLU A 1059 3.46 -60.88 -13.14
N TYR A 1060 4.07 -61.64 -12.23
CA TYR A 1060 5.48 -62.05 -12.35
C TYR A 1060 5.67 -63.53 -12.09
N SER A 1061 6.57 -64.16 -12.85
CA SER A 1061 7.01 -65.54 -12.65
C SER A 1061 8.46 -65.65 -13.10
N LEU A 1062 9.19 -66.60 -12.51
CA LEU A 1062 10.42 -67.10 -13.10
C LEU A 1062 10.10 -68.14 -14.20
N PRO A 1063 11.03 -68.42 -15.13
CA PRO A 1063 10.92 -69.59 -16.00
C PRO A 1063 10.63 -70.86 -15.20
N ALA A 1064 9.97 -71.86 -15.79
CA ALA A 1064 9.58 -73.08 -15.08
C ALA A 1064 10.77 -73.86 -14.51
N ALA A 1065 11.88 -73.95 -15.24
CA ALA A 1065 13.09 -74.63 -14.81
C ALA A 1065 14.32 -73.73 -15.08
N PRO A 1066 14.58 -72.72 -14.22
CA PRO A 1066 15.72 -71.84 -14.40
C PRO A 1066 17.00 -72.50 -13.87
N TYR A 1067 18.12 -72.21 -14.51
CA TYR A 1067 19.46 -72.57 -14.05
C TYR A 1067 20.09 -71.37 -13.37
N VAL A 1068 20.50 -71.56 -12.12
CA VAL A 1068 20.99 -70.49 -11.25
C VAL A 1068 22.51 -70.58 -11.13
N VAL A 1069 23.22 -69.49 -11.43
CA VAL A 1069 24.68 -69.38 -11.23
C VAL A 1069 25.02 -68.06 -10.54
N PRO A 1070 26.16 -67.95 -9.83
CA PRO A 1070 26.62 -66.66 -9.31
C PRO A 1070 26.65 -65.58 -10.40
N LYS A 1071 26.27 -64.35 -10.07
CA LYS A 1071 26.24 -63.25 -11.05
C LYS A 1071 27.60 -63.06 -11.72
N GLY A 1072 27.59 -62.91 -13.05
CA GLY A 1072 28.79 -62.76 -13.85
C GLY A 1072 29.55 -64.07 -14.13
N PHE A 1073 29.06 -65.22 -13.65
CA PHE A 1073 29.66 -66.51 -13.94
C PHE A 1073 29.63 -66.78 -15.45
N ASN A 1074 30.80 -67.01 -16.05
CA ASN A 1074 30.93 -67.23 -17.48
C ASN A 1074 30.55 -68.68 -17.85
N LEU A 1075 29.25 -68.92 -18.00
CA LEU A 1075 28.70 -70.24 -18.33
C LEU A 1075 29.21 -70.78 -19.68
N ALA A 1076 29.43 -69.88 -20.66
CA ALA A 1076 29.96 -70.25 -21.96
C ALA A 1076 31.39 -70.79 -21.86
N GLU A 1077 32.25 -70.14 -21.06
CA GLU A 1077 33.62 -70.61 -20.84
C GLU A 1077 33.67 -71.91 -20.04
N TYR A 1078 32.82 -72.04 -19.03
CA TYR A 1078 32.66 -73.30 -18.31
C TYR A 1078 32.28 -74.45 -19.25
N GLY A 1079 31.33 -74.22 -20.17
CA GLY A 1079 30.93 -75.24 -21.15
C GLY A 1079 31.96 -75.56 -22.22
N ARG A 1080 32.99 -74.72 -22.43
CA ARG A 1080 34.15 -75.04 -23.29
C ARG A 1080 35.16 -75.94 -22.60
N THR A 1081 35.32 -75.77 -21.30
CA THR A 1081 36.36 -76.42 -20.48
C THR A 1081 35.84 -77.64 -19.72
N ASN A 1082 34.52 -77.76 -19.56
CA ASN A 1082 33.83 -78.83 -18.84
C ASN A 1082 32.58 -79.27 -19.62
N ARG A 1083 32.08 -80.48 -19.34
CA ARG A 1083 30.77 -80.91 -19.85
C ARG A 1083 29.67 -80.07 -19.17
N LEU A 1084 29.00 -79.23 -19.94
CA LEU A 1084 27.83 -78.47 -19.50
C LEU A 1084 26.54 -79.21 -19.90
N ASP A 1085 25.85 -79.76 -18.92
CA ASP A 1085 24.49 -80.29 -19.05
C ASP A 1085 23.59 -79.87 -17.88
N ASP A 1086 22.31 -80.23 -17.93
CA ASP A 1086 21.29 -79.86 -16.93
C ASP A 1086 21.60 -80.38 -15.51
N LYS A 1087 22.62 -81.24 -15.33
CA LYS A 1087 23.08 -81.79 -14.03
C LYS A 1087 24.42 -81.21 -13.57
N SER A 1088 24.95 -80.20 -14.26
CA SER A 1088 26.24 -79.59 -13.90
C SER A 1088 26.25 -79.09 -12.45
N PRO A 1089 27.33 -79.33 -11.69
CA PRO A 1089 27.41 -79.02 -10.25
C PRO A 1089 27.52 -77.52 -9.95
N ILE A 1090 27.78 -76.70 -10.97
CA ILE A 1090 27.83 -75.24 -10.85
C ILE A 1090 26.46 -74.58 -10.61
N PHE A 1091 25.37 -75.31 -10.88
CA PHE A 1091 24.03 -74.77 -10.70
C PHE A 1091 23.61 -74.84 -9.24
N LEU A 1092 23.20 -73.70 -8.68
CA LEU A 1092 22.73 -73.58 -7.31
C LEU A 1092 21.28 -74.12 -7.21
N ARG A 1093 21.05 -75.15 -6.40
CA ARG A 1093 19.74 -75.86 -6.31
C ARG A 1093 19.20 -76.00 -4.89
N ASP A 1094 20.06 -76.20 -3.89
CA ASP A 1094 19.65 -76.40 -2.50
C ASP A 1094 19.36 -75.05 -1.82
N GLY A 1095 18.15 -74.53 -2.03
CA GLY A 1095 17.72 -73.26 -1.45
C GLY A 1095 16.62 -72.55 -2.24
N TYR A 1096 16.67 -71.23 -2.24
CA TYR A 1096 15.63 -70.37 -2.80
C TYR A 1096 16.21 -69.30 -3.73
N ILE A 1097 15.47 -69.01 -4.80
CA ILE A 1097 15.68 -67.84 -5.64
C ILE A 1097 14.78 -66.72 -5.11
N ILE A 1098 15.38 -65.63 -4.64
CA ILE A 1098 14.66 -64.43 -4.19
C ILE A 1098 14.51 -63.51 -5.39
N VAL A 1099 13.27 -63.07 -5.64
CA VAL A 1099 12.97 -62.01 -6.61
C VAL A 1099 12.86 -60.69 -5.85
N ASN A 1100 13.65 -59.71 -6.26
CA ASN A 1100 13.68 -58.36 -5.70
C ASN A 1100 13.24 -57.33 -6.75
N PHE A 1101 12.30 -56.44 -6.42
CA PHE A 1101 11.80 -55.43 -7.36
C PHE A 1101 12.25 -54.01 -7.03
N ASN A 1102 12.81 -53.32 -8.02
CA ASN A 1102 12.81 -51.87 -8.06
C ASN A 1102 11.56 -51.36 -8.79
N ILE A 1103 10.80 -50.44 -8.18
CA ILE A 1103 9.53 -49.91 -8.70
C ILE A 1103 9.66 -48.40 -8.92
N GLU A 1104 9.35 -47.98 -10.15
CA GLU A 1104 9.55 -46.63 -10.66
C GLU A 1104 8.29 -46.17 -11.42
N THR A 1105 7.81 -44.95 -11.17
CA THR A 1105 6.72 -44.37 -11.99
C THR A 1105 7.30 -43.67 -13.21
N ILE A 1106 6.63 -43.83 -14.34
CA ILE A 1106 6.99 -43.24 -15.63
C ILE A 1106 5.89 -42.28 -16.04
N ARG A 1107 6.27 -41.07 -16.46
CA ARG A 1107 5.36 -40.12 -17.11
C ARG A 1107 5.84 -39.82 -18.52
N ASN A 1108 4.90 -39.61 -19.44
CA ASN A 1108 5.19 -39.29 -20.85
C ASN A 1108 6.17 -40.26 -21.51
N GLN A 1109 6.07 -41.56 -21.19
CA GLN A 1109 6.97 -42.64 -21.66
C GLN A 1109 8.47 -42.46 -21.32
N ASN A 1110 8.84 -41.53 -20.43
CA ASN A 1110 10.25 -41.28 -20.09
C ASN A 1110 10.80 -42.30 -19.08
N VAL A 1111 11.29 -43.43 -19.59
CA VAL A 1111 11.85 -44.53 -18.77
C VAL A 1111 13.25 -44.26 -18.21
N ASN A 1112 13.93 -43.22 -18.72
CA ASN A 1112 15.30 -42.87 -18.31
C ASN A 1112 15.32 -41.87 -17.14
N GLN A 1113 14.22 -41.16 -16.92
CA GLN A 1113 14.06 -40.24 -15.81
C GLN A 1113 12.71 -40.52 -15.12
N PRO A 1114 12.65 -41.55 -14.27
CA PRO A 1114 11.44 -41.87 -13.53
C PRO A 1114 10.92 -40.67 -12.75
N HIS A 1115 9.60 -40.55 -12.63
CA HIS A 1115 8.98 -39.46 -11.88
C HIS A 1115 9.11 -39.67 -10.37
N LEU A 1116 8.64 -40.82 -9.86
CA LEU A 1116 8.72 -41.23 -8.45
C LEU A 1116 9.40 -42.60 -8.32
N GLN A 1117 10.07 -42.84 -7.19
CA GLN A 1117 10.71 -44.11 -6.89
C GLN A 1117 10.28 -44.66 -5.53
N TYR A 1118 10.08 -45.98 -5.48
CA TYR A 1118 9.60 -46.66 -4.29
C TYR A 1118 10.74 -46.99 -3.29
N ILE A 1119 11.96 -47.28 -3.78
CA ILE A 1119 13.14 -47.64 -2.97
C ILE A 1119 14.23 -46.55 -2.99
N HIS A 1120 14.62 -46.11 -4.19
CA HIS A 1120 15.85 -45.33 -4.41
C HIS A 1120 15.61 -43.82 -4.59
N ALA A 1121 14.47 -43.30 -4.14
CA ALA A 1121 14.31 -41.84 -4.08
C ALA A 1121 15.31 -41.27 -3.05
N PRO A 1122 15.97 -40.14 -3.35
CA PRO A 1122 17.02 -39.57 -2.50
C PRO A 1122 16.52 -39.13 -1.11
N LEU A 1123 15.23 -38.81 -0.95
CA LEU A 1123 14.66 -38.29 0.30
C LEU A 1123 13.67 -39.25 0.99
N SER A 1124 13.32 -40.38 0.35
CA SER A 1124 12.29 -41.30 0.87
C SER A 1124 12.51 -42.74 0.41
N ASN A 1125 12.14 -43.70 1.26
CA ASN A 1125 12.07 -45.12 0.93
C ASN A 1125 10.75 -45.68 1.45
N GLN A 1126 9.87 -46.05 0.51
CA GLN A 1126 8.51 -46.46 0.82
C GLN A 1126 8.42 -47.88 1.38
N TRP A 1127 9.36 -48.78 1.04
CA TRP A 1127 9.44 -50.12 1.66
C TRP A 1127 9.62 -50.04 3.17
N ARG A 1128 10.56 -49.21 3.60
CA ARG A 1128 10.83 -48.97 5.02
C ARG A 1128 9.67 -48.27 5.71
N ARG A 1129 9.04 -47.30 5.04
CA ARG A 1129 7.88 -46.56 5.57
C ARG A 1129 6.69 -47.49 5.84
N GLU A 1130 6.42 -48.41 4.93
CA GLU A 1130 5.36 -49.43 5.06
C GLU A 1130 5.73 -50.60 6.00
N GLY A 1131 6.93 -50.56 6.60
CA GLY A 1131 7.32 -51.44 7.69
C GLY A 1131 7.90 -52.78 7.24
N PHE A 1132 8.62 -52.80 6.10
CA PHE A 1132 9.31 -54.00 5.62
C PHE A 1132 10.30 -54.57 6.64
N GLN A 1133 10.28 -55.90 6.82
CA GLN A 1133 11.17 -56.61 7.73
C GLN A 1133 12.47 -57.00 7.03
N HIS A 1134 13.61 -56.80 7.68
CA HIS A 1134 14.94 -57.08 7.12
C HIS A 1134 15.50 -58.45 7.54
N ARG A 1135 14.75 -59.21 8.33
CA ARG A 1135 15.12 -60.53 8.82
C ARG A 1135 13.88 -61.34 9.16
N PHE A 1136 13.90 -62.63 8.88
CA PHE A 1136 12.93 -63.57 9.46
C PHE A 1136 13.62 -64.86 9.91
N VAL A 1137 12.93 -65.62 10.75
CA VAL A 1137 13.29 -66.99 11.10
C VAL A 1137 12.22 -67.90 10.50
N ASP A 1138 12.66 -68.89 9.73
CA ASP A 1138 11.76 -69.84 9.12
C ASP A 1138 11.19 -70.82 10.17
N PRO A 1139 10.22 -71.67 9.80
CA PRO A 1139 9.64 -72.65 10.73
C PRO A 1139 10.61 -73.72 11.25
N TYR A 1140 11.80 -73.84 10.69
CA TYR A 1140 12.83 -74.82 11.04
C TYR A 1140 14.00 -74.21 11.84
N GLY A 1141 13.95 -72.89 12.12
CA GLY A 1141 14.97 -72.18 12.90
C GLY A 1141 16.08 -71.55 12.07
N ALA A 1142 16.06 -71.68 10.74
CA ALA A 1142 17.01 -70.99 9.86
C ALA A 1142 16.69 -69.49 9.81
N THR A 1143 17.73 -68.66 9.89
CA THR A 1143 17.59 -67.20 9.89
C THR A 1143 17.97 -66.64 8.53
N PHE A 1144 17.07 -65.87 7.93
CA PHE A 1144 17.24 -65.28 6.61
C PHE A 1144 17.32 -63.75 6.72
N SER A 1145 18.24 -63.15 5.95
CA SER A 1145 18.36 -61.70 5.79
C SER A 1145 17.64 -61.24 4.53
N LEU A 1146 16.94 -60.11 4.63
CA LEU A 1146 16.13 -59.52 3.55
C LEU A 1146 16.64 -58.13 3.18
N GLN A 1147 16.39 -57.73 1.93
CA GLN A 1147 16.64 -56.40 1.40
C GLN A 1147 15.34 -55.74 0.92
N ASP A 1148 15.27 -54.41 1.00
CA ASP A 1148 14.16 -53.64 0.41
C ASP A 1148 13.95 -54.09 -1.05
N GLY A 1149 12.71 -54.40 -1.41
CA GLY A 1149 12.37 -54.96 -2.73
C GLY A 1149 12.18 -56.48 -2.74
N ASP A 1150 12.69 -57.23 -1.77
CA ASP A 1150 12.53 -58.70 -1.71
C ASP A 1150 11.05 -59.04 -1.53
N MET A 1151 10.47 -59.74 -2.51
CA MET A 1151 9.03 -59.94 -2.57
C MET A 1151 8.56 -61.40 -2.53
N VAL A 1152 9.34 -62.32 -3.09
CA VAL A 1152 8.97 -63.74 -3.15
C VAL A 1152 10.22 -64.60 -3.23
N PHE A 1153 10.14 -65.73 -2.53
CA PHE A 1153 11.11 -66.81 -2.55
C PHE A 1153 10.52 -67.92 -3.42
N TYR A 1154 11.23 -68.27 -4.48
CA TYR A 1154 10.96 -69.43 -5.30
C TYR A 1154 11.86 -70.59 -4.88
N HIS A 1155 11.35 -71.81 -4.85
CA HIS A 1155 12.19 -73.00 -4.73
C HIS A 1155 13.21 -73.05 -5.88
N ALA A 1156 14.49 -73.29 -5.58
CA ALA A 1156 15.52 -73.47 -6.61
C ALA A 1156 15.58 -74.91 -7.16
N ASP A 1157 14.93 -75.85 -6.47
CA ASP A 1157 14.91 -77.29 -6.78
C ASP A 1157 13.54 -77.83 -7.22
N LEU A 1158 12.46 -77.06 -7.04
CA LEU A 1158 11.09 -77.45 -7.40
C LEU A 1158 10.50 -76.56 -8.50
N SER A 1159 9.78 -77.19 -9.42
CA SER A 1159 9.23 -76.58 -10.63
C SER A 1159 7.74 -76.84 -10.76
N SER A 1160 7.03 -75.95 -11.45
CA SER A 1160 5.67 -76.21 -11.92
C SER A 1160 5.57 -77.47 -12.79
N TYR A 1161 6.67 -77.91 -13.45
CA TYR A 1161 6.67 -79.16 -14.21
C TYR A 1161 6.46 -80.39 -13.33
N ASP A 1162 6.83 -80.34 -12.04
CA ASP A 1162 6.65 -81.45 -11.11
C ASP A 1162 5.17 -81.76 -10.87
N ASP A 1163 4.28 -80.79 -11.09
CA ASP A 1163 2.84 -80.90 -10.85
C ASP A 1163 2.04 -81.30 -12.12
N PHE A 1164 2.66 -81.23 -13.31
CA PHE A 1164 1.98 -81.49 -14.59
C PHE A 1164 2.70 -82.48 -15.53
N GLY A 1165 3.81 -83.08 -15.09
CA GLY A 1165 4.51 -84.10 -15.85
C GLY A 1165 3.64 -85.33 -16.13
N THR A 1166 3.72 -85.88 -17.35
CA THR A 1166 3.08 -87.13 -17.77
C THR A 1166 3.64 -88.30 -16.96
N GLY A 1167 3.03 -88.55 -15.80
CA GLY A 1167 3.38 -89.63 -14.88
C GLY A 1167 2.27 -89.86 -13.86
N GLY A 1168 1.01 -89.75 -14.28
CA GLY A 1168 -0.12 -90.31 -13.54
C GLY A 1168 -0.33 -91.76 -13.96
N THR A 1169 -0.23 -92.71 -13.03
CA THR A 1169 -1.14 -93.86 -13.08
C THR A 1169 -2.51 -93.36 -12.65
N HIS A 1170 -3.48 -93.52 -13.55
CA HIS A 1170 -4.90 -93.58 -13.20
C HIS A 1170 -5.15 -94.54 -12.04
#